data_AF-A0A100VMU3-F1
#
_entry.id   AF-A0A100VMU3-F1
#
_cell.length_a   1.000
_cell.length_b   1.000
_cell.length_c   1.000
_cell.angle_alpha   90.00
_cell.angle_beta   90.00
_cell.angle_gamma   90.00
#
_symmetry.space_group_name_H-M   'P 1'
#
loop_
_entity.id
_entity.type
_entity.pdbx_description
1 polymer ?
#
loop_
_entity_poly.entity_id
_entity_poly.type
_entity_poly.pdbx_seq_one_letter_code
_entity_poly.pdbx_strand_id
1 'polypeptide(L)'
;MKFAVLDFETTGTQSDGEIIQAGLAIIDHDYSITQIYSSYVNPGVPIPPFISGLTGITDEDVADAPSLEEMMMEMVPLLNDVVLVGHNVAFDFHFLQNALDRCGYLPFTGRILDTIDFLKITFPSLGSYQLGYVSSEFGFQHDRPHQADSDALATAYVLLKCLDELKELPLITIQRLSDLFAPEDSDLGWFLDGMRSEKEAEPIQDLDGHTYYRQLALNVSDWTDIGAPRDEREANPLDGVSFEQFMDQVRENLKDTLDHYEEREAQTQMFSSVRQALDEEKHLLIEAGTGTGKSLGYLLPAIYESVKQEQKVMVSTHTINLQEQLRERDIPMLTQVVPFPFKAAVFKGRGHYLCLRKFEHKINKREFATPKEDYFTAAQMIVWLTQTETGDDEELNLSGRGGDFWETVQSESESCLGRSCPWFRKCFYHRAKHEAGLSDIVITNHSKLFTDVKAAHQLLPAYESLVIDEAHHLEDVAGKHLGMHMKYFTLVHTLTRLFKDSRNGQLPMLRSQLSGHENSVQWGSMVDQMFPLALEVKELWDRMSDALFGLLPERSDASPGETGQFSLRLKASQKPAKWQELQDLENQIYVTLGDLVRKGDKLLLEVKEDQDDYQSDSLITDITGLLKDLTTLKENLRFFMRMDDAKTVYWMEASGQFRSKSLQLYAVPVDVSAQLKDLFFDKKKSVVLTSATLSVDKSFQFMIEQLGLQEAADNNRLLTSMLPSPFNYRDQALLVIPRDFPSVKGSVGDAHFVNMLVQSLAETAIATRGRMMVLFTSYKMLRQVYDPLKEALSGNDISLLGQGVDSGSRSKLTRRFQDAKATVLLGTSSFWEGVDIPGDALTCLAIVRLPFQPPNHPLVEAKSELLQEQKKNPFMKLSVPQAVIRFKQGFGRLVRTGKDRGIVIVYDTRVIEAYYGKFFLYSLPGPKMEHMLTEQMVPRITEWLEKPAKEQE
;
A
#
# COMPACT_ATOMS: atom_id res chain seq x y z
N MET A 1 -31.03 -19.20 19.13
CA MET A 1 -30.28 -20.26 18.42
C MET A 1 -29.14 -20.72 19.32
N LYS A 2 -28.64 -21.96 19.18
CA LYS A 2 -27.48 -22.45 19.95
C LYS A 2 -26.30 -22.66 18.99
N PHE A 3 -25.09 -22.26 19.38
CA PHE A 3 -23.89 -22.39 18.55
C PHE A 3 -22.88 -23.32 19.21
N ALA A 4 -22.18 -24.08 18.37
CA ALA A 4 -21.03 -24.88 18.78
C ALA A 4 -19.82 -24.41 17.98
N VAL A 5 -18.90 -23.73 18.65
CA VAL A 5 -17.68 -23.16 18.06
C VAL A 5 -16.58 -24.19 18.17
N LEU A 6 -16.12 -24.69 17.03
CA LEU A 6 -15.19 -25.81 16.91
C LEU A 6 -13.84 -25.34 16.38
N ASP A 7 -12.78 -25.94 16.95
CA ASP A 7 -11.42 -25.85 16.44
C ASP A 7 -10.70 -27.19 16.65
N PHE A 8 -9.83 -27.57 15.72
CA PHE A 8 -8.96 -28.74 15.82
C PHE A 8 -7.50 -28.40 15.58
N GLU A 9 -6.64 -28.96 16.42
CA GLU A 9 -5.21 -29.07 16.13
C GLU A 9 -4.90 -30.44 15.57
N THR A 10 -4.01 -30.52 14.59
CA THR A 10 -3.72 -31.76 13.84
C THR A 10 -2.23 -31.96 13.59
N THR A 11 -1.83 -33.18 13.23
CA THR A 11 -0.44 -33.52 12.88
C THR A 11 0.05 -32.93 11.55
N GLY A 12 -0.78 -32.18 10.81
CA GLY A 12 -0.41 -31.62 9.52
C GLY A 12 -1.31 -30.48 9.03
N THR A 13 -0.78 -29.61 8.17
CA THR A 13 -1.52 -28.43 7.67
C THR A 13 -2.46 -28.73 6.49
N GLN A 14 -2.72 -30.01 6.20
CA GLN A 14 -3.57 -30.48 5.10
C GLN A 14 -4.55 -31.55 5.63
N SER A 15 -5.53 -31.91 4.81
CA SER A 15 -6.65 -32.80 5.16
C SER A 15 -6.27 -34.27 5.45
N ASP A 16 -4.99 -34.63 5.36
CA ASP A 16 -4.45 -35.97 5.59
C ASP A 16 -3.82 -36.18 6.97
N GLY A 17 -3.81 -35.14 7.82
CA GLY A 17 -3.34 -35.23 9.20
C GLY A 17 -4.28 -36.02 10.13
N GLU A 18 -3.83 -36.26 11.35
CA GLU A 18 -4.60 -36.85 12.45
C GLU A 18 -4.87 -35.77 13.51
N ILE A 19 -6.05 -35.80 14.15
CA ILE A 19 -6.42 -34.85 15.20
C ILE A 19 -5.57 -35.12 16.45
N ILE A 20 -4.98 -34.08 17.02
CA ILE A 20 -4.19 -34.13 18.27
C ILE A 20 -4.86 -33.41 19.43
N GLN A 21 -5.73 -32.45 19.15
CA GLN A 21 -6.56 -31.78 20.15
C GLN A 21 -7.88 -31.33 19.53
N ALA A 22 -8.96 -31.43 20.30
CA ALA A 22 -10.27 -30.89 19.98
C ALA A 22 -10.67 -29.82 21.00
N GLY A 23 -11.17 -28.69 20.51
CA GLY A 23 -11.74 -27.61 21.30
C GLY A 23 -13.16 -27.29 20.85
N LEU A 24 -14.09 -27.18 21.80
CA LEU A 24 -15.47 -26.84 21.49
C LEU A 24 -16.03 -25.86 22.55
N ALA A 25 -16.51 -24.69 22.12
CA ALA A 25 -17.22 -23.75 22.98
C ALA A 25 -18.71 -23.68 22.62
N ILE A 26 -19.59 -23.82 23.61
CA ILE A 26 -21.04 -23.81 23.41
C ILE A 26 -21.60 -22.45 23.84
N ILE A 27 -22.27 -21.78 22.90
CA ILE A 27 -23.02 -20.54 23.13
C ILE A 27 -24.51 -20.87 23.14
N ASP A 28 -25.18 -20.57 24.24
CA ASP A 28 -26.61 -20.86 24.42
C ASP A 28 -27.51 -19.76 23.82
N HIS A 29 -28.83 -19.94 23.91
CA HIS A 29 -29.84 -19.05 23.32
C HIS A 29 -29.79 -17.61 23.84
N ASP A 30 -29.22 -17.38 25.03
CA ASP A 30 -29.03 -16.07 25.64
C ASP A 30 -27.68 -15.43 25.29
N TYR A 31 -26.92 -16.01 24.36
CA TYR A 31 -25.58 -15.61 23.95
C TYR A 31 -24.50 -15.73 25.05
N SER A 32 -24.77 -16.47 26.13
CA SER A 32 -23.76 -16.81 27.11
C SER A 32 -22.95 -18.05 26.71
N ILE A 33 -21.65 -18.07 27.01
CA ILE A 33 -20.80 -19.25 26.84
C ILE A 33 -21.03 -20.16 28.06
N THR A 34 -21.76 -21.26 27.87
CA THR A 34 -22.20 -22.12 28.97
C THR A 34 -21.26 -23.30 29.23
N GLN A 35 -20.50 -23.73 28.21
CA GLN A 35 -19.64 -24.90 28.30
C GLN A 35 -18.43 -24.77 27.35
N ILE A 36 -17.26 -25.20 27.82
CA ILE A 36 -16.04 -25.36 27.02
C ILE A 36 -15.60 -26.82 27.19
N TYR A 37 -15.44 -27.52 26.07
CA TYR A 37 -14.92 -28.88 25.99
C TYR A 37 -13.52 -28.83 25.37
N SER A 38 -12.59 -29.58 25.97
CA SER A 38 -11.22 -29.72 25.48
C SER A 38 -10.78 -31.15 25.69
N SER A 39 -10.19 -31.76 24.67
CA SER A 39 -9.58 -33.08 24.78
C SER A 39 -8.34 -33.16 23.90
N TYR A 40 -7.23 -33.63 24.45
CA TYR A 40 -6.17 -34.20 23.64
C TYR A 40 -6.65 -35.49 22.99
N VAL A 41 -6.05 -35.85 21.86
CA VAL A 41 -6.36 -37.09 21.13
C VAL A 41 -5.05 -37.77 20.80
N ASN A 42 -4.96 -39.07 21.07
CA ASN A 42 -3.80 -39.85 20.65
C ASN A 42 -3.90 -40.12 19.13
N PRO A 43 -3.03 -39.53 18.30
CA PRO A 43 -3.12 -39.64 16.84
C PRO A 43 -2.63 -40.99 16.30
N GLY A 44 -1.99 -41.82 17.14
CA GLY A 44 -1.39 -43.10 16.71
C GLY A 44 -0.17 -42.97 15.78
N VAL A 45 0.26 -41.74 15.48
CA VAL A 45 1.43 -41.40 14.66
C VAL A 45 2.26 -40.30 15.34
N PRO A 46 3.59 -40.25 15.14
CA PRO A 46 4.42 -39.20 15.73
C PRO A 46 4.05 -37.80 15.25
N ILE A 47 4.03 -36.82 16.16
CA ILE A 47 3.77 -35.40 15.84
C ILE A 47 5.02 -34.79 15.18
N PRO A 48 4.90 -34.17 13.99
CA PRO A 48 6.05 -33.51 13.36
C PRO A 48 6.60 -32.35 14.20
N PRO A 49 7.94 -32.16 14.30
CA PRO A 49 8.54 -31.12 15.14
C PRO A 49 8.06 -29.69 14.84
N PHE A 50 7.71 -29.40 13.59
CA PHE A 50 7.13 -28.11 13.20
C PHE A 50 5.75 -27.86 13.82
N ILE A 51 4.91 -28.89 13.94
CA ILE A 51 3.59 -28.80 14.58
C ILE A 51 3.75 -28.62 16.08
N SER A 52 4.63 -29.38 16.74
CA SER A 52 4.93 -29.18 18.16
C SER A 52 5.50 -27.78 18.45
N GLY A 53 6.29 -27.23 17.53
CA GLY A 53 6.75 -25.84 17.63
C GLY A 53 5.65 -24.79 17.42
N LEU A 54 4.58 -25.14 16.70
CA LEU A 54 3.43 -24.26 16.44
C LEU A 54 2.43 -24.29 17.59
N THR A 55 1.99 -25.48 18.00
CA THR A 55 0.90 -25.71 18.96
C THR A 55 1.37 -25.86 20.41
N GLY A 56 2.67 -26.18 20.59
CA GLY A 56 3.22 -26.56 21.88
C GLY A 56 2.83 -27.97 22.33
N ILE A 57 2.11 -28.76 21.50
CA ILE A 57 1.68 -30.13 21.83
C ILE A 57 2.77 -31.12 21.41
N THR A 58 3.19 -31.95 22.34
CA THR A 58 4.25 -32.95 22.16
C THR A 58 3.68 -34.37 22.14
N ASP A 59 4.47 -35.34 21.65
CA ASP A 59 4.11 -36.77 21.70
C ASP A 59 3.87 -37.25 23.15
N GLU A 60 4.49 -36.61 24.15
CA GLU A 60 4.30 -36.94 25.57
C GLU A 60 2.90 -36.51 26.07
N ASP A 61 2.39 -35.38 25.58
CA ASP A 61 1.07 -34.84 25.98
C ASP A 61 -0.09 -35.71 25.49
N VAL A 62 0.09 -36.36 24.33
CA VAL A 62 -0.96 -37.18 23.68
C VAL A 62 -0.81 -38.69 23.91
N ALA A 63 0.25 -39.14 24.59
CA ALA A 63 0.54 -40.57 24.76
C ALA A 63 -0.58 -41.32 25.51
N ASP A 64 -1.07 -40.73 26.61
CA ASP A 64 -2.14 -41.27 27.45
C ASP A 64 -3.51 -40.64 27.15
N ALA A 65 -3.60 -39.83 26.07
CA ALA A 65 -4.83 -39.17 25.66
C ALA A 65 -5.85 -40.17 25.08
N PRO A 66 -7.17 -39.87 25.14
CA PRO A 66 -8.19 -40.74 24.57
C PRO A 66 -7.98 -40.96 23.07
N SER A 67 -8.46 -42.12 22.60
CA SER A 67 -8.55 -42.41 21.17
C SER A 67 -9.58 -41.51 20.49
N LEU A 68 -9.50 -41.41 19.16
CA LEU A 68 -10.49 -40.67 18.37
C LEU A 68 -11.92 -41.12 18.66
N GLU A 69 -12.17 -42.42 18.79
CA GLU A 69 -13.51 -42.97 19.08
C GLU A 69 -14.05 -42.54 20.46
N GLU A 70 -13.19 -42.51 21.48
CA GLU A 70 -13.57 -42.07 22.83
C GLU A 70 -13.87 -40.57 22.86
N MET A 71 -13.02 -39.75 22.23
CA MET A 71 -13.26 -38.30 22.09
C MET A 71 -14.57 -38.01 21.34
N MET A 72 -14.84 -38.72 20.24
CA MET A 72 -16.08 -38.56 19.48
C MET A 72 -17.33 -38.97 20.29
N MET A 73 -17.22 -39.98 21.16
CA MET A 73 -18.33 -40.38 22.05
C MET A 73 -18.77 -39.25 22.98
N GLU A 74 -17.83 -38.43 23.45
CA GLU A 74 -18.10 -37.27 24.30
C GLU A 74 -18.56 -36.04 23.50
N MET A 75 -17.97 -35.80 22.33
CA MET A 75 -18.23 -34.60 21.53
C MET A 75 -19.55 -34.65 20.75
N VAL A 76 -19.93 -35.79 20.16
CA VAL A 76 -21.13 -35.92 19.31
C VAL A 76 -22.43 -35.46 20.03
N PRO A 77 -22.67 -35.81 21.30
CA PRO A 77 -23.83 -35.31 22.04
C PRO A 77 -23.93 -33.78 22.11
N LEU A 78 -22.80 -33.06 22.09
CA LEU A 78 -22.72 -31.60 22.16
C LEU A 78 -23.07 -30.93 20.83
N LEU A 79 -23.03 -31.68 19.72
CA LEU A 79 -23.31 -31.20 18.36
C LEU A 79 -24.80 -31.37 17.95
N ASN A 80 -25.67 -31.75 18.88
CA ASN A 80 -27.10 -31.90 18.62
C ASN A 80 -27.83 -30.54 18.63
N ASP A 81 -28.60 -30.27 17.57
CA ASP A 81 -29.45 -29.07 17.43
C ASP A 81 -28.67 -27.74 17.62
N VAL A 82 -27.47 -27.69 17.06
CA VAL A 82 -26.59 -26.51 17.07
C VAL A 82 -26.25 -26.05 15.65
N VAL A 83 -25.92 -24.77 15.53
CA VAL A 83 -25.20 -24.23 14.37
C VAL A 83 -23.71 -24.37 14.64
N LEU A 84 -22.99 -25.04 13.73
CA LEU A 84 -21.54 -25.20 13.84
C LEU A 84 -20.86 -23.90 13.40
N VAL A 85 -19.88 -23.44 14.17
CA VAL A 85 -19.11 -22.23 13.88
C VAL A 85 -17.63 -22.54 13.95
N GLY A 86 -16.83 -21.94 13.09
CA GLY A 86 -15.37 -21.98 13.18
C GLY A 86 -14.73 -20.70 12.69
N HIS A 87 -13.41 -20.66 12.70
CA HIS A 87 -12.62 -19.59 12.12
C HIS A 87 -11.85 -20.14 10.93
N ASN A 88 -12.32 -19.88 9.69
CA ASN A 88 -11.95 -20.66 8.50
C ASN A 88 -12.47 -22.11 8.57
N VAL A 89 -13.76 -22.26 8.89
CA VAL A 89 -14.43 -23.52 9.31
C VAL A 89 -14.31 -24.67 8.31
N ALA A 90 -14.01 -24.40 7.04
CA ALA A 90 -13.86 -25.43 6.01
C ALA A 90 -12.80 -26.49 6.38
N PHE A 91 -11.74 -26.09 7.09
CA PHE A 91 -10.70 -26.99 7.58
C PHE A 91 -11.26 -27.91 8.68
N ASP A 92 -11.74 -27.33 9.78
CA ASP A 92 -12.24 -28.08 10.95
C ASP A 92 -13.44 -28.95 10.61
N PHE A 93 -14.33 -28.46 9.74
CA PHE A 93 -15.48 -29.20 9.27
C PHE A 93 -15.08 -30.47 8.49
N HIS A 94 -14.02 -30.39 7.67
CA HIS A 94 -13.54 -31.57 6.96
C HIS A 94 -13.00 -32.64 7.93
N PHE A 95 -12.25 -32.22 8.95
CA PHE A 95 -11.79 -33.12 10.02
C PHE A 95 -12.93 -33.71 10.82
N LEU A 96 -13.95 -32.92 11.16
CA LEU A 96 -15.15 -33.39 11.85
C LEU A 96 -15.87 -34.48 11.03
N GLN A 97 -16.08 -34.24 9.72
CA GLN A 97 -16.76 -35.22 8.87
C GLN A 97 -15.98 -36.52 8.72
N ASN A 98 -14.66 -36.44 8.54
CA ASN A 98 -13.80 -37.62 8.47
C ASN A 98 -13.80 -38.40 9.80
N ALA A 99 -13.78 -37.70 10.93
CA ALA A 99 -13.85 -38.32 12.26
C ALA A 99 -15.21 -39.01 12.49
N LEU A 100 -16.32 -38.38 12.10
CA LEU A 100 -17.66 -38.97 12.17
C LEU A 100 -17.75 -40.26 11.34
N ASP A 101 -17.28 -40.24 10.10
CA ASP A 101 -17.30 -41.41 9.20
C ASP A 101 -16.43 -42.57 9.74
N ARG A 102 -15.20 -42.27 10.17
CA ARG A 102 -14.29 -43.28 10.75
C ARG A 102 -14.84 -43.95 12.01
N CYS A 103 -15.53 -43.19 12.85
CA CYS A 103 -16.12 -43.68 14.10
C CYS A 103 -17.54 -44.25 13.93
N GLY A 104 -18.07 -44.31 12.69
CA GLY A 104 -19.38 -44.91 12.41
C GLY A 104 -20.58 -44.05 12.81
N TYR A 105 -20.39 -42.75 13.01
CA TYR A 105 -21.48 -41.79 13.23
C TYR A 105 -22.05 -41.28 11.90
N LEU A 106 -23.26 -40.72 11.96
CA LEU A 106 -23.84 -40.04 10.81
C LEU A 106 -23.10 -38.72 10.54
N PRO A 107 -22.93 -38.31 9.27
CA PRO A 107 -22.30 -37.04 8.93
C PRO A 107 -23.11 -35.87 9.50
N PHE A 108 -22.42 -34.80 9.88
CA PHE A 108 -23.08 -33.59 10.38
C PHE A 108 -23.85 -32.92 9.22
N THR A 109 -25.13 -32.64 9.44
CA THR A 109 -26.02 -32.01 8.43
C THR A 109 -26.62 -30.68 8.92
N GLY A 110 -26.14 -30.13 10.03
CA GLY A 110 -26.57 -28.84 10.55
C GLY A 110 -26.02 -27.67 9.72
N ARG A 111 -26.42 -26.46 10.09
CA ARG A 111 -25.93 -25.21 9.48
C ARG A 111 -24.51 -24.91 9.95
N ILE A 112 -23.72 -24.30 9.08
CA ILE A 112 -22.30 -23.99 9.30
C ILE A 112 -22.07 -22.50 9.03
N LEU A 113 -21.41 -21.82 9.96
CA LEU A 113 -21.05 -20.41 9.86
C LEU A 113 -19.54 -20.22 10.05
N ASP A 114 -18.98 -19.24 9.36
CA ASP A 114 -17.55 -18.91 9.46
C ASP A 114 -17.39 -17.50 10.03
N THR A 115 -16.69 -17.36 11.15
CA THR A 115 -16.43 -16.06 11.76
C THR A 115 -15.65 -15.11 10.85
N ILE A 116 -14.85 -15.61 9.90
CA ILE A 116 -14.17 -14.76 8.91
C ILE A 116 -15.18 -14.04 8.02
N ASP A 117 -16.27 -14.70 7.64
CA ASP A 117 -17.32 -14.11 6.81
C ASP A 117 -18.08 -13.02 7.58
N PHE A 118 -18.33 -13.25 8.88
CA PHE A 118 -18.91 -12.23 9.77
C PHE A 118 -17.97 -11.05 9.95
N LEU A 119 -16.70 -11.29 10.26
CA LEU A 119 -15.68 -10.24 10.45
C LEU A 119 -15.52 -9.37 9.21
N LYS A 120 -15.48 -9.99 8.02
CA LYS A 120 -15.42 -9.26 6.75
C LYS A 120 -16.56 -8.26 6.63
N ILE A 121 -17.79 -8.68 6.96
CA ILE A 121 -19.00 -7.87 6.80
C ILE A 121 -19.08 -6.79 7.90
N THR A 122 -18.86 -7.16 9.16
CA THR A 122 -19.11 -6.29 10.33
C THR A 122 -17.93 -5.36 10.66
N PHE A 123 -16.70 -5.82 10.44
CA PHE A 123 -15.47 -5.08 10.71
C PHE A 123 -14.60 -4.97 9.44
N PRO A 124 -15.11 -4.31 8.38
CA PRO A 124 -14.47 -4.28 7.07
C PRO A 124 -13.11 -3.55 7.06
N SER A 125 -12.81 -2.76 8.11
CA SER A 125 -11.58 -1.99 8.28
C SER A 125 -10.46 -2.71 9.03
N LEU A 126 -10.65 -3.95 9.49
CA LEU A 126 -9.60 -4.68 10.19
C LEU A 126 -8.40 -4.99 9.28
N GLY A 127 -7.19 -4.68 9.74
CA GLY A 127 -5.96 -4.93 8.98
C GLY A 127 -5.60 -6.41 8.76
N SER A 128 -6.27 -7.34 9.47
CA SER A 128 -6.20 -8.79 9.26
C SER A 128 -7.44 -9.44 9.85
N TYR A 129 -7.84 -10.58 9.31
CA TYR A 129 -8.90 -11.41 9.87
C TYR A 129 -8.36 -12.65 10.59
N GLN A 130 -7.06 -12.73 10.84
CA GLN A 130 -6.47 -13.84 11.60
C GLN A 130 -6.85 -13.72 13.08
N LEU A 131 -7.24 -14.85 13.69
CA LEU A 131 -7.74 -14.92 15.06
C LEU A 131 -6.86 -14.19 16.09
N GLY A 132 -5.54 -14.38 16.07
CA GLY A 132 -4.64 -13.71 17.02
C GLY A 132 -4.62 -12.18 16.88
N TYR A 133 -4.71 -11.65 15.65
CA TYR A 133 -4.80 -10.21 15.43
C TYR A 133 -6.15 -9.66 15.89
N VAL A 134 -7.24 -10.33 15.53
CA VAL A 134 -8.61 -9.92 15.90
C VAL A 134 -8.80 -9.96 17.42
N SER A 135 -8.28 -10.99 18.09
CA SER A 135 -8.34 -11.13 19.54
C SER A 135 -7.60 -10.00 20.25
N SER A 136 -6.41 -9.64 19.74
CA SER A 136 -5.65 -8.49 20.26
C SER A 136 -6.38 -7.17 20.04
N GLU A 137 -6.97 -6.96 18.85
CA GLU A 137 -7.68 -5.72 18.51
C GLU A 137 -8.94 -5.53 19.37
N PHE A 138 -9.67 -6.61 19.64
CA PHE A 138 -10.86 -6.60 20.49
C PHE A 138 -10.55 -6.67 21.99
N GLY A 139 -9.28 -6.83 22.37
CA GLY A 139 -8.84 -6.88 23.77
C GLY A 139 -9.22 -8.16 24.51
N PHE A 140 -9.41 -9.27 23.80
CA PHE A 140 -9.67 -10.57 24.39
C PHE A 140 -8.37 -11.27 24.82
N GLN A 141 -8.41 -12.01 25.92
CA GLN A 141 -7.28 -12.83 26.36
C GLN A 141 -7.12 -14.05 25.44
N HIS A 142 -6.02 -14.09 24.70
CA HIS A 142 -5.63 -15.23 23.87
C HIS A 142 -4.37 -15.86 24.46
N ASP A 143 -4.53 -16.51 25.61
CA ASP A 143 -3.41 -16.91 26.47
C ASP A 143 -2.56 -18.05 25.90
N ARG A 144 -3.17 -18.95 25.10
CA ARG A 144 -2.50 -20.12 24.48
C ARG A 144 -2.87 -20.23 22.99
N PRO A 145 -2.33 -19.37 22.11
CA PRO A 145 -2.56 -19.47 20.68
C PRO A 145 -2.13 -20.84 20.15
N HIS A 146 -2.87 -21.39 19.18
CA HIS A 146 -2.62 -22.71 18.60
C HIS A 146 -2.83 -23.88 19.59
N GLN A 147 -3.77 -23.68 20.52
CA GLN A 147 -4.40 -24.77 21.26
C GLN A 147 -5.91 -24.70 21.02
N ALA A 148 -6.49 -25.84 20.65
CA ALA A 148 -7.85 -25.89 20.11
C ALA A 148 -8.91 -25.32 21.06
N ASP A 149 -8.76 -25.51 22.38
CA ASP A 149 -9.68 -24.97 23.38
C ASP A 149 -9.61 -23.45 23.51
N SER A 150 -8.38 -22.91 23.49
CA SER A 150 -8.15 -21.47 23.52
C SER A 150 -8.65 -20.81 22.23
N ASP A 151 -8.41 -21.42 21.07
CA ASP A 151 -8.79 -20.89 19.76
C ASP A 151 -10.31 -20.98 19.54
N ALA A 152 -10.97 -22.08 19.98
CA ALA A 152 -12.43 -22.18 19.99
C ALA A 152 -13.08 -21.11 20.90
N LEU A 153 -12.52 -20.86 22.08
CA LEU A 153 -13.01 -19.84 23.00
C LEU A 153 -12.82 -18.42 22.42
N ALA A 154 -11.64 -18.11 21.88
CA ALA A 154 -11.38 -16.84 21.20
C ALA A 154 -12.34 -16.63 20.03
N THR A 155 -12.56 -17.67 19.22
CA THR A 155 -13.53 -17.66 18.11
C THR A 155 -14.96 -17.42 18.59
N ALA A 156 -15.35 -17.95 19.76
CA ALA A 156 -16.65 -17.70 20.36
C ALA A 156 -16.83 -16.22 20.74
N TYR A 157 -15.83 -15.61 21.37
CA TYR A 157 -15.85 -14.17 21.67
C TYR A 157 -15.90 -13.32 20.41
N VAL A 158 -15.17 -13.70 19.36
CA VAL A 158 -15.22 -13.05 18.05
C VAL A 158 -16.63 -13.11 17.46
N LEU A 159 -17.27 -14.29 17.47
CA LEU A 159 -18.64 -14.43 16.98
C LEU A 159 -19.59 -13.52 17.74
N LEU A 160 -19.57 -13.55 19.08
CA LEU A 160 -20.42 -12.72 19.93
C LEU A 160 -20.25 -11.23 19.60
N LYS A 161 -19.00 -10.77 19.42
CA LYS A 161 -18.71 -9.39 19.02
C LYS A 161 -19.30 -9.03 17.65
N CYS A 162 -19.19 -9.92 16.67
CA CYS A 162 -19.82 -9.74 15.35
C CYS A 162 -21.35 -9.71 15.44
N LEU A 163 -21.95 -10.55 16.29
CA LEU A 163 -23.40 -10.59 16.48
C LEU A 163 -23.92 -9.31 17.13
N ASP A 164 -23.19 -8.76 18.10
CA ASP A 164 -23.52 -7.46 18.71
C ASP A 164 -23.44 -6.34 17.67
N GLU A 165 -22.40 -6.32 16.84
CA GLU A 165 -22.27 -5.33 15.76
C GLU A 165 -23.42 -5.41 14.75
N LEU A 166 -23.82 -6.62 14.31
CA LEU A 166 -24.97 -6.81 13.42
C LEU A 166 -26.28 -6.30 14.02
N LYS A 167 -26.47 -6.44 15.34
CA LYS A 167 -27.67 -5.95 16.04
C LYS A 167 -27.75 -4.43 16.05
N GLU A 168 -26.62 -3.72 16.05
CA GLU A 168 -26.59 -2.25 16.01
C GLU A 168 -26.81 -1.68 14.59
N LEU A 169 -26.57 -2.46 13.52
CA LEU A 169 -26.71 -1.97 12.15
C LEU A 169 -28.14 -1.53 11.79
N PRO A 170 -28.36 -0.44 11.04
CA PRO A 170 -29.70 -0.03 10.64
C PRO A 170 -30.51 -1.12 9.93
N LEU A 171 -31.84 -1.15 10.13
CA LEU A 171 -32.72 -2.13 9.49
C LEU A 171 -32.52 -2.19 7.96
N ILE A 172 -32.37 -1.04 7.31
CA ILE A 172 -32.15 -0.98 5.87
C ILE A 172 -30.84 -1.66 5.43
N THR A 173 -29.81 -1.60 6.28
CA THR A 173 -28.52 -2.25 6.05
C THR A 173 -28.69 -3.77 6.13
N ILE A 174 -29.39 -4.27 7.16
CA ILE A 174 -29.69 -5.71 7.30
C ILE A 174 -30.55 -6.22 6.13
N GLN A 175 -31.55 -5.45 5.69
CA GLN A 175 -32.36 -5.79 4.51
C GLN A 175 -31.50 -5.91 3.25
N ARG A 176 -30.56 -4.97 3.04
CA ARG A 176 -29.63 -5.03 1.91
C ARG A 176 -28.68 -6.22 1.97
N LEU A 177 -28.20 -6.59 3.15
CA LEU A 177 -27.38 -7.78 3.34
C LEU A 177 -28.16 -9.06 3.02
N SER A 178 -29.38 -9.19 3.55
CA SER A 178 -30.28 -10.31 3.26
C SER A 178 -30.65 -10.40 1.77
N ASP A 179 -30.87 -9.27 1.09
CA ASP A 179 -31.11 -9.24 -0.35
C ASP A 179 -29.91 -9.68 -1.20
N LEU A 180 -28.67 -9.50 -0.70
CA LEU A 180 -27.45 -9.93 -1.39
C LEU A 180 -27.21 -11.44 -1.23
N PHE A 181 -27.45 -11.97 -0.01
CA PHE A 181 -27.26 -13.38 0.32
C PHE A 181 -28.61 -14.09 0.39
N ALA A 182 -29.06 -14.67 -0.73
CA ALA A 182 -30.32 -15.40 -0.72
C ALA A 182 -30.27 -16.59 0.28
N PRO A 183 -31.34 -16.82 1.07
CA PRO A 183 -31.34 -17.83 2.13
C PRO A 183 -31.26 -19.27 1.61
N GLU A 184 -31.61 -19.49 0.35
CA GLU A 184 -31.49 -20.79 -0.32
C GLU A 184 -30.06 -21.09 -0.80
N ASP A 185 -29.22 -20.05 -0.95
CA ASP A 185 -27.89 -20.15 -1.56
C ASP A 185 -26.78 -20.38 -0.52
N SER A 186 -27.00 -20.03 0.77
CA SER A 186 -25.98 -20.16 1.82
C SER A 186 -26.54 -20.15 3.25
N ASP A 187 -25.81 -20.76 4.18
CA ASP A 187 -26.13 -20.74 5.61
C ASP A 187 -26.03 -19.33 6.22
N LEU A 188 -25.12 -18.49 5.71
CA LEU A 188 -25.05 -17.08 6.08
C LEU A 188 -26.29 -16.30 5.61
N GLY A 189 -26.79 -16.57 4.40
CA GLY A 189 -28.02 -15.97 3.88
C GLY A 189 -29.23 -16.33 4.74
N TRP A 190 -29.34 -17.60 5.16
CA TRP A 190 -30.36 -18.04 6.11
C TRP A 190 -30.27 -17.27 7.45
N PHE A 191 -29.06 -17.11 7.98
CA PHE A 191 -28.84 -16.39 9.23
C PHE A 191 -29.26 -14.91 9.11
N LEU A 192 -28.84 -14.23 8.03
CA LEU A 192 -29.15 -12.82 7.79
C LEU A 192 -30.65 -12.58 7.56
N ASP A 193 -31.36 -13.51 6.92
CA ASP A 193 -32.83 -13.44 6.76
C ASP A 193 -33.56 -13.61 8.10
N GLY A 194 -33.04 -14.47 8.98
CA GLY A 194 -33.50 -14.58 10.37
C GLY A 194 -33.34 -13.26 11.14
N MET A 195 -32.13 -12.69 11.11
CA MET A 195 -31.83 -11.38 11.72
C MET A 195 -32.72 -10.27 11.17
N ARG A 196 -32.97 -10.25 9.86
CA ARG A 196 -33.88 -9.32 9.21
C ARG A 196 -35.29 -9.44 9.79
N SER A 197 -35.80 -10.66 9.88
CA SER A 197 -37.15 -10.94 10.40
C SER A 197 -37.31 -10.51 11.86
N GLU A 198 -36.30 -10.75 12.70
CA GLU A 198 -36.27 -10.30 14.09
C GLU A 198 -36.30 -8.76 14.17
N LYS A 199 -35.45 -8.11 13.37
CA LYS A 199 -35.33 -6.64 13.36
C LYS A 199 -36.55 -5.92 12.79
N GLU A 200 -37.26 -6.53 11.84
CA GLU A 200 -38.55 -6.03 11.33
C GLU A 200 -39.68 -6.11 12.36
N ALA A 201 -39.56 -6.99 13.37
CA ALA A 201 -40.54 -7.14 14.44
C ALA A 201 -40.31 -6.18 15.63
N GLU A 202 -39.15 -5.54 15.70
CA GLU A 202 -38.85 -4.55 16.73
C GLU A 202 -39.63 -3.24 16.49
N PRO A 203 -40.03 -2.52 17.55
CA PRO A 203 -40.63 -1.20 17.41
C PRO A 203 -39.66 -0.24 16.72
N ILE A 204 -40.20 0.75 15.98
CA ILE A 204 -39.41 1.76 15.25
C ILE A 204 -38.33 2.33 16.18
N GLN A 205 -37.07 1.96 15.89
CA GLN A 205 -35.90 2.53 16.55
C GLN A 205 -35.71 3.98 16.09
N ASP A 206 -35.15 4.83 16.96
CA ASP A 206 -34.82 6.21 16.60
C ASP A 206 -33.88 6.21 15.39
N LEU A 207 -34.15 7.05 14.40
CA LEU A 207 -33.36 7.20 13.17
C LEU A 207 -32.10 8.06 13.39
N ASP A 208 -31.74 8.32 14.64
CA ASP A 208 -30.64 9.20 15.01
C ASP A 208 -29.29 8.52 14.70
N GLY A 209 -28.37 9.29 14.13
CA GLY A 209 -26.99 8.84 13.85
C GLY A 209 -26.66 8.51 12.40
N HIS A 210 -27.65 8.24 11.53
CA HIS A 210 -27.40 7.95 10.11
C HIS A 210 -28.23 8.79 9.15
N THR A 211 -27.65 9.06 7.98
CA THR A 211 -28.38 9.68 6.87
C THR A 211 -28.85 8.60 5.90
N TYR A 212 -30.17 8.46 5.76
CA TYR A 212 -30.79 7.49 4.86
C TYR A 212 -31.06 8.12 3.48
N TYR A 213 -30.55 7.51 2.42
CA TYR A 213 -30.81 7.97 1.06
C TYR A 213 -30.76 6.81 0.07
N ARG A 214 -31.79 6.70 -0.78
CA ARG A 214 -31.90 5.69 -1.85
C ARG A 214 -31.58 4.26 -1.38
N GLN A 215 -32.18 3.87 -0.25
CA GLN A 215 -32.03 2.54 0.37
C GLN A 215 -30.60 2.19 0.82
N LEU A 216 -29.81 3.20 1.18
CA LEU A 216 -28.53 3.07 1.87
C LEU A 216 -28.54 3.95 3.13
N ALA A 217 -27.94 3.45 4.20
CA ALA A 217 -27.63 4.21 5.39
C ALA A 217 -26.18 4.71 5.28
N LEU A 218 -25.95 5.97 5.63
CA LEU A 218 -24.65 6.63 5.53
C LEU A 218 -24.27 7.27 6.87
N ASN A 219 -23.00 7.21 7.26
CA ASN A 219 -22.46 7.99 8.38
C ASN A 219 -22.14 9.45 8.01
N VAL A 220 -22.53 9.90 6.81
CA VAL A 220 -22.26 11.26 6.32
C VAL A 220 -23.53 12.03 6.00
N SER A 221 -23.53 13.29 6.40
CA SER A 221 -24.52 14.29 6.01
C SER A 221 -24.14 14.99 4.69
N ASP A 222 -24.93 16.00 4.29
CA ASP A 222 -24.63 16.80 3.11
C ASP A 222 -23.33 17.60 3.33
N TRP A 223 -22.35 17.43 2.44
CA TRP A 223 -21.04 18.08 2.60
C TRP A 223 -21.10 19.60 2.54
N THR A 224 -22.21 20.16 2.03
CA THR A 224 -22.47 21.62 2.02
C THR A 224 -22.61 22.21 3.41
N ASP A 225 -22.90 21.37 4.40
CA ASP A 225 -23.17 21.81 5.77
C ASP A 225 -21.87 21.89 6.58
N ILE A 226 -20.75 21.46 6.00
CA ILE A 226 -19.42 21.53 6.60
C ILE A 226 -18.94 22.98 6.56
N GLY A 227 -18.78 23.59 7.73
CA GLY A 227 -18.24 24.95 7.89
C GLY A 227 -16.71 25.02 7.91
N ALA A 228 -16.20 26.24 7.80
CA ALA A 228 -14.81 26.58 8.09
C ALA A 228 -14.50 26.37 9.59
N PRO A 229 -13.24 26.08 9.97
CA PRO A 229 -12.87 25.86 11.38
C PRO A 229 -13.07 27.08 12.28
N ARG A 230 -13.08 28.28 11.70
CA ARG A 230 -13.19 29.56 12.41
C ARG A 230 -14.27 30.39 11.72
N ASP A 231 -15.06 31.11 12.50
CA ASP A 231 -16.03 32.07 11.96
C ASP A 231 -15.25 33.27 11.39
N GLU A 232 -15.56 33.71 10.17
CA GLU A 232 -14.95 34.89 9.54
C GLU A 232 -15.14 36.17 10.38
N ARG A 233 -16.07 36.16 11.34
CA ARG A 233 -16.34 37.27 12.27
C ARG A 233 -15.42 37.28 13.49
N GLU A 234 -14.76 36.17 13.81
CA GLU A 234 -13.82 36.11 14.93
C GLU A 234 -12.47 36.71 14.54
N ALA A 235 -11.81 37.36 15.50
CA ALA A 235 -10.47 37.88 15.27
C ALA A 235 -9.48 36.73 15.07
N ASN A 236 -8.51 36.93 14.19
CA ASN A 236 -7.45 35.95 13.95
C ASN A 236 -6.73 35.64 15.29
N PRO A 237 -6.69 34.37 15.74
CA PRO A 237 -6.14 34.02 17.05
C PRO A 237 -4.63 34.27 17.15
N LEU A 238 -3.95 34.48 16.02
CA LEU A 238 -2.52 34.78 15.95
C LEU A 238 -2.22 36.26 15.67
N ASP A 239 -3.23 37.13 15.66
CA ASP A 239 -3.00 38.57 15.54
C ASP A 239 -2.19 39.09 16.74
N GLY A 240 -1.03 39.71 16.46
CA GLY A 240 -0.09 40.16 17.47
C GLY A 240 0.65 39.07 18.27
N VAL A 241 0.44 37.78 17.97
CA VAL A 241 1.11 36.66 18.67
C VAL A 241 2.40 36.28 17.94
N SER A 242 3.54 36.33 18.62
CA SER A 242 4.81 35.88 18.04
C SER A 242 4.87 34.35 17.93
N PHE A 243 5.73 33.84 17.04
CA PHE A 243 5.91 32.40 16.89
C PHE A 243 6.47 31.76 18.18
N GLU A 244 7.30 32.47 18.93
CA GLU A 244 7.85 32.01 20.21
C GLU A 244 6.74 31.85 21.25
N GLN A 245 5.84 32.83 21.37
CA GLN A 245 4.69 32.76 22.28
C GLN A 245 3.75 31.60 21.95
N PHE A 246 3.50 31.38 20.65
CA PHE A 246 2.74 30.22 20.17
C PHE A 246 3.41 28.89 20.58
N MET A 247 4.71 28.77 20.34
CA MET A 247 5.46 27.55 20.66
C MET A 247 5.56 27.28 22.16
N ASP A 248 5.66 28.32 22.99
CA ASP A 248 5.68 28.16 24.45
C ASP A 248 4.37 27.55 24.96
N GLN A 249 3.21 28.01 24.46
CA GLN A 249 1.92 27.41 24.80
C GLN A 249 1.79 25.96 24.30
N VAL A 250 2.24 25.69 23.07
CA VAL A 250 2.21 24.33 22.50
C VAL A 250 3.10 23.38 23.32
N ARG A 251 4.27 23.85 23.77
CA ARG A 251 5.18 23.06 24.62
C ARG A 251 4.56 22.72 25.98
N GLU A 252 3.86 23.66 26.60
CA GLU A 252 3.12 23.39 27.84
C GLU A 252 2.07 22.30 27.60
N ASN A 253 1.25 22.45 26.56
CA ASN A 253 0.21 21.48 26.23
C ASN A 253 0.79 20.09 25.87
N LEU A 254 1.93 20.04 25.19
CA LEU A 254 2.63 18.78 24.87
C LEU A 254 3.12 18.08 26.14
N LYS A 255 3.63 18.81 27.13
CA LYS A 255 4.08 18.24 28.41
C LYS A 255 2.91 17.69 29.23
N ASP A 256 1.75 18.32 29.15
CA ASP A 256 0.55 17.88 29.86
C ASP A 256 -0.13 16.67 29.18
N THR A 257 -0.03 16.56 27.85
CA THR A 257 -0.69 15.50 27.07
C THR A 257 0.16 14.24 26.93
N LEU A 258 1.49 14.37 26.89
CA LEU A 258 2.42 13.26 26.67
C LEU A 258 3.29 13.02 27.89
N ASP A 259 3.10 11.86 28.54
CA ASP A 259 3.86 11.44 29.74
C ASP A 259 5.39 11.42 29.55
N HIS A 260 5.86 11.35 28.30
CA HIS A 260 7.28 11.24 27.93
C HIS A 260 7.71 12.20 26.80
N TYR A 261 7.19 13.44 26.79
CA TYR A 261 7.67 14.47 25.85
C TYR A 261 9.13 14.86 26.15
N GLU A 262 9.97 14.78 25.12
CA GLU A 262 11.37 15.20 25.16
C GLU A 262 11.61 16.28 24.10
N GLU A 263 12.10 17.44 24.53
CA GLU A 263 12.46 18.52 23.62
C GLU A 263 13.79 18.20 22.94
N ARG A 264 13.82 18.32 21.61
CA ARG A 264 15.01 18.01 20.79
C ARG A 264 15.53 19.27 20.13
N GLU A 265 16.83 19.52 20.27
CA GLU A 265 17.49 20.69 19.67
C GLU A 265 17.28 20.73 18.14
N ALA A 266 17.45 19.57 17.48
CA ALA A 266 17.21 19.42 16.05
C ALA A 266 15.79 19.83 15.64
N GLN A 267 14.79 19.48 16.44
CA GLN A 267 13.40 19.83 16.18
C GLN A 267 13.18 21.35 16.32
N THR A 268 13.80 21.97 17.32
CA THR A 268 13.76 23.43 17.52
C THR A 268 14.39 24.19 16.35
N GLN A 269 15.54 23.72 15.86
CA GLN A 269 16.20 24.25 14.67
C GLN A 269 15.36 24.05 13.40
N MET A 270 14.59 22.95 13.32
CA MET A 270 13.64 22.73 12.24
C MET A 270 12.52 23.76 12.27
N PHE A 271 11.91 24.00 13.44
CA PHE A 271 10.85 25.00 13.59
C PHE A 271 11.29 26.38 13.09
N SER A 272 12.49 26.83 13.51
CA SER A 272 13.02 28.13 13.09
C SER A 272 13.34 28.19 11.60
N SER A 273 13.93 27.13 11.04
CA SER A 273 14.29 27.07 9.61
C SER A 273 13.04 27.09 8.72
N VAL A 274 12.03 26.29 9.07
CA VAL A 274 10.77 26.21 8.32
C VAL A 274 10.01 27.53 8.42
N ARG A 275 9.89 28.10 9.63
CA ARG A 275 9.25 29.41 9.83
C ARG A 275 9.96 30.50 9.02
N GLN A 276 11.29 30.57 9.06
CA GLN A 276 12.06 31.54 8.29
C GLN A 276 11.81 31.41 6.78
N ALA A 277 11.82 30.19 6.26
CA ALA A 277 11.60 29.96 4.83
C ALA A 277 10.20 30.39 4.37
N LEU A 278 9.19 30.12 5.19
CA LEU A 278 7.81 30.55 4.92
C LEU A 278 7.66 32.07 5.01
N ASP A 279 8.23 32.71 6.05
CA ASP A 279 8.17 34.16 6.29
C ASP A 279 8.87 34.98 5.19
N GLU A 280 10.08 34.55 4.81
CA GLU A 280 10.92 35.25 3.84
C GLU A 280 10.55 34.90 2.38
N GLU A 281 9.51 34.10 2.14
CA GLU A 281 9.10 33.58 0.83
C GLU A 281 10.28 32.89 0.08
N LYS A 282 11.06 32.08 0.80
CA LYS A 282 12.21 31.32 0.29
C LYS A 282 11.95 29.82 0.26
N HIS A 283 12.60 29.11 -0.65
CA HIS A 283 12.62 27.65 -0.62
C HIS A 283 13.62 27.15 0.43
N LEU A 284 13.39 25.96 0.99
CA LEU A 284 14.26 25.36 2.00
C LEU A 284 14.55 23.90 1.66
N LEU A 285 15.82 23.51 1.61
CA LEU A 285 16.23 22.11 1.70
C LEU A 285 16.68 21.80 3.12
N ILE A 286 15.96 20.91 3.81
CA ILE A 286 16.28 20.55 5.19
C ILE A 286 16.43 19.04 5.37
N GLU A 287 17.65 18.60 5.70
CA GLU A 287 17.90 17.21 6.07
C GLU A 287 17.65 17.03 7.56
N ALA A 288 16.67 16.19 7.89
CA ALA A 288 16.24 15.93 9.25
C ALA A 288 16.23 14.41 9.49
N GLY A 289 17.23 13.89 10.23
CA GLY A 289 17.39 12.45 10.46
C GLY A 289 16.17 11.78 11.12
N THR A 290 16.15 10.45 11.13
CA THR A 290 15.12 9.69 11.86
C THR A 290 15.08 10.08 13.33
N GLY A 291 13.88 10.05 13.93
CA GLY A 291 13.68 10.42 15.35
C GLY A 291 13.74 11.93 15.67
N THR A 292 14.03 12.80 14.70
CA THR A 292 14.02 14.26 14.91
C THR A 292 12.64 14.86 15.15
N GLY A 293 11.56 14.10 14.94
CA GLY A 293 10.19 14.62 15.00
C GLY A 293 9.82 15.46 13.78
N LYS A 294 10.28 15.05 12.58
CA LYS A 294 10.07 15.73 11.29
C LYS A 294 8.65 16.24 11.08
N SER A 295 7.63 15.39 11.26
CA SER A 295 6.23 15.74 11.03
C SER A 295 5.83 17.00 11.81
N LEU A 296 6.08 17.00 13.12
CA LEU A 296 5.82 18.17 13.96
C LEU A 296 6.69 19.36 13.56
N GLY A 297 7.96 19.09 13.22
CA GLY A 297 8.95 20.07 12.77
C GLY A 297 8.49 20.96 11.62
N TYR A 298 7.72 20.41 10.66
CA TYR A 298 7.12 21.20 9.59
C TYR A 298 5.66 21.57 9.81
N LEU A 299 4.86 20.76 10.53
CA LEU A 299 3.43 21.02 10.71
C LEU A 299 3.15 22.21 11.63
N LEU A 300 3.85 22.35 12.76
CA LEU A 300 3.61 23.45 13.70
C LEU A 300 3.90 24.83 13.06
N PRO A 301 5.06 25.06 12.40
CA PRO A 301 5.29 26.29 11.67
C PRO A 301 4.30 26.50 10.51
N ALA A 302 3.90 25.43 9.81
CA ALA A 302 2.92 25.52 8.73
C ALA A 302 1.53 25.92 9.22
N ILE A 303 1.06 25.38 10.35
CA ILE A 303 -0.21 25.77 10.98
C ILE A 303 -0.13 27.23 11.42
N TYR A 304 0.94 27.63 12.10
CA TYR A 304 1.12 29.02 12.52
C TYR A 304 1.09 29.98 11.31
N GLU A 305 1.84 29.68 10.24
CA GLU A 305 1.85 30.50 9.03
C GLU A 305 0.48 30.56 8.37
N SER A 306 -0.16 29.40 8.25
CA SER A 306 -1.44 29.28 7.57
C SER A 306 -2.51 30.12 8.24
N VAL A 307 -2.60 30.02 9.57
CA VAL A 307 -3.58 30.76 10.36
C VAL A 307 -3.23 32.24 10.40
N LYS A 308 -1.96 32.61 10.58
CA LYS A 308 -1.53 34.01 10.66
C LYS A 308 -1.75 34.78 9.36
N GLN A 309 -1.46 34.16 8.21
CA GLN A 309 -1.60 34.79 6.89
C GLN A 309 -2.99 34.56 6.26
N GLU A 310 -3.82 33.71 6.87
CA GLU A 310 -5.09 33.25 6.31
C GLU A 310 -4.91 32.60 4.92
N GLN A 311 -3.78 31.92 4.73
CA GLN A 311 -3.40 31.24 3.50
C GLN A 311 -3.24 29.74 3.75
N LYS A 312 -3.62 28.91 2.78
CA LYS A 312 -3.47 27.46 2.90
C LYS A 312 -2.02 27.03 2.73
N VAL A 313 -1.58 26.09 3.57
CA VAL A 313 -0.30 25.41 3.38
C VAL A 313 -0.56 23.98 2.91
N MET A 314 0.07 23.62 1.81
CA MET A 314 -0.01 22.27 1.28
C MET A 314 1.12 21.41 1.84
N VAL A 315 0.84 20.14 2.14
CA VAL A 315 1.82 19.13 2.56
C VAL A 315 1.73 17.96 1.60
N SER A 316 2.86 17.56 1.02
CA SER A 316 2.95 16.45 0.08
C SER A 316 3.87 15.38 0.65
N THR A 317 3.37 14.16 0.79
CA THR A 317 4.17 12.99 1.19
C THR A 317 4.44 12.06 0.00
N HIS A 318 5.41 11.16 0.13
CA HIS A 318 5.70 10.20 -0.93
C HIS A 318 4.65 9.07 -1.02
N THR A 319 4.23 8.49 0.12
CA THR A 319 3.35 7.31 0.17
C THR A 319 2.02 7.60 0.85
N ILE A 320 1.01 6.79 0.52
CA ILE A 320 -0.32 6.86 1.15
C ILE A 320 -0.22 6.50 2.64
N ASN A 321 0.54 5.46 3.01
CA ASN A 321 0.75 5.08 4.41
C ASN A 321 1.29 6.24 5.27
N LEU A 322 2.16 7.10 4.71
CA LEU A 322 2.63 8.28 5.44
C LEU A 322 1.51 9.32 5.62
N GLN A 323 0.59 9.46 4.66
CA GLN A 323 -0.59 10.32 4.82
C GLN A 323 -1.51 9.80 5.92
N GLU A 324 -1.72 8.49 5.97
CA GLU A 324 -2.52 7.85 7.01
C GLU A 324 -1.90 8.04 8.39
N GLN A 325 -0.57 7.89 8.50
CA GLN A 325 0.14 8.19 9.75
C GLN A 325 -0.07 9.65 10.19
N LEU A 326 -0.08 10.60 9.25
CA LEU A 326 -0.40 11.99 9.58
C LEU A 326 -1.86 12.13 10.03
N ARG A 327 -2.81 11.48 9.34
CA ARG A 327 -4.26 11.54 9.62
C ARG A 327 -4.65 10.93 10.96
N GLU A 328 -4.14 9.74 11.27
CA GLU A 328 -4.58 8.94 12.42
C GLU A 328 -3.84 9.29 13.71
N ARG A 329 -2.61 9.80 13.60
CA ARG A 329 -1.76 10.06 14.77
C ARG A 329 -1.34 11.52 14.91
N ASP A 330 -0.63 12.05 13.92
CA ASP A 330 0.06 13.34 14.10
C ASP A 330 -0.94 14.53 14.13
N ILE A 331 -1.98 14.52 13.30
CA ILE A 331 -3.00 15.58 13.23
C ILE A 331 -3.93 15.59 14.46
N PRO A 332 -4.52 14.46 14.91
CA PRO A 332 -5.34 14.44 16.12
C PRO A 332 -4.58 14.92 17.35
N MET A 333 -3.30 14.53 17.48
CA MET A 333 -2.42 15.04 18.53
C MET A 333 -2.22 16.55 18.42
N LEU A 334 -1.99 17.09 17.22
CA LEU A 334 -1.85 18.53 16.99
C LEU A 334 -3.14 19.30 17.37
N THR A 335 -4.31 18.76 17.09
CA THR A 335 -5.60 19.35 17.47
C THR A 335 -5.76 19.49 18.99
N GLN A 336 -5.12 18.62 19.77
CA GLN A 336 -5.14 18.70 21.24
C GLN A 336 -4.15 19.73 21.79
N VAL A 337 -2.99 19.93 21.14
CA VAL A 337 -1.91 20.77 21.67
C VAL A 337 -1.88 22.20 21.12
N VAL A 338 -2.46 22.44 19.94
CA VAL A 338 -2.57 23.79 19.37
C VAL A 338 -3.67 24.57 20.11
N PRO A 339 -3.39 25.79 20.62
CA PRO A 339 -4.30 26.52 21.51
C PRO A 339 -5.51 27.16 20.82
N PHE A 340 -5.76 26.86 19.55
CA PHE A 340 -6.87 27.37 18.76
C PHE A 340 -7.34 26.32 17.74
N PRO A 341 -8.60 26.39 17.29
CA PRO A 341 -9.09 25.47 16.27
C PRO A 341 -8.41 25.71 14.93
N PHE A 342 -7.90 24.63 14.34
CA PHE A 342 -7.43 24.57 12.95
C PHE A 342 -8.04 23.34 12.27
N LYS A 343 -8.08 23.34 10.94
CA LYS A 343 -8.54 22.19 10.16
C LYS A 343 -7.47 21.72 9.21
N ALA A 344 -7.25 20.42 9.20
CA ALA A 344 -6.40 19.77 8.21
C ALA A 344 -7.22 18.69 7.48
N ALA A 345 -7.04 18.59 6.16
CA ALA A 345 -7.72 17.57 5.35
C ALA A 345 -6.70 16.79 4.50
N VAL A 346 -6.91 15.48 4.43
CA VAL A 346 -6.20 14.61 3.47
C VAL A 346 -6.99 14.59 2.17
N PHE A 347 -6.31 14.86 1.05
CA PHE A 347 -6.94 14.91 -0.26
C PHE A 347 -6.17 14.07 -1.29
N LYS A 348 -6.72 12.86 -1.53
CA LYS A 348 -6.18 11.86 -2.46
C LYS A 348 -6.69 12.02 -3.90
N GLY A 349 -6.20 11.16 -4.78
CA GLY A 349 -6.72 10.99 -6.15
C GLY A 349 -8.15 10.46 -6.17
N ARG A 350 -8.89 10.67 -7.27
CA ARG A 350 -10.32 10.31 -7.36
C ARG A 350 -10.61 8.83 -7.18
N GLY A 351 -9.69 7.97 -7.64
CA GLY A 351 -9.80 6.52 -7.54
C GLY A 351 -9.84 5.99 -6.11
N HIS A 352 -9.39 6.79 -5.12
CA HIS A 352 -9.46 6.41 -3.70
C HIS A 352 -10.85 6.60 -3.09
N TYR A 353 -11.79 7.26 -3.79
CA TYR A 353 -13.11 7.55 -3.22
C TYR A 353 -14.21 6.72 -3.90
N LEU A 354 -15.11 6.17 -3.08
CA LEU A 354 -16.29 5.47 -3.56
C LEU A 354 -17.23 6.40 -4.34
N CYS A 355 -17.67 5.96 -5.51
CA CYS A 355 -18.80 6.59 -6.21
C CYS A 355 -20.11 5.88 -5.82
N LEU A 356 -20.86 6.49 -4.89
CA LEU A 356 -22.16 5.98 -4.42
C LEU A 356 -23.14 5.67 -5.57
N ARG A 357 -23.13 6.46 -6.64
CA ARG A 357 -23.94 6.20 -7.86
C ARG A 357 -23.57 4.87 -8.52
N LYS A 358 -22.28 4.64 -8.77
CA LYS A 358 -21.80 3.42 -9.42
C LYS A 358 -22.04 2.21 -8.53
N PHE A 359 -21.79 2.36 -7.23
CA PHE A 359 -22.03 1.32 -6.24
C PHE A 359 -23.51 0.92 -6.16
N GLU A 360 -24.42 1.89 -6.02
CA GLU A 360 -25.88 1.68 -6.05
C GLU A 360 -26.31 0.93 -7.32
N HIS A 361 -25.79 1.33 -8.48
CA HIS A 361 -26.10 0.67 -9.74
C HIS A 361 -25.64 -0.79 -9.77
N LYS A 362 -24.40 -1.04 -9.31
CA LYS A 362 -23.77 -2.35 -9.28
C LYS A 362 -24.54 -3.33 -8.39
N ILE A 363 -24.89 -2.90 -7.17
CA ILE A 363 -25.64 -3.74 -6.22
C ILE A 363 -27.07 -4.03 -6.71
N ASN A 364 -27.77 -3.03 -7.27
CA ASN A 364 -29.16 -3.19 -7.70
C ASN A 364 -29.29 -4.08 -8.94
N LYS A 365 -28.33 -4.02 -9.88
CA LYS A 365 -28.35 -4.85 -11.09
C LYS A 365 -27.72 -6.23 -10.93
N ARG A 366 -27.00 -6.48 -9.82
CA ARG A 366 -26.23 -7.72 -9.58
C ARG A 366 -25.23 -8.05 -10.71
N GLU A 367 -24.58 -7.02 -11.26
CA GLU A 367 -23.56 -7.17 -12.33
C GLU A 367 -22.19 -7.58 -11.73
N PHE A 368 -22.12 -8.80 -11.21
CA PHE A 368 -20.92 -9.36 -10.59
C PHE A 368 -20.11 -10.20 -11.57
N ALA A 369 -18.80 -9.94 -11.62
CA ALA A 369 -17.87 -10.71 -12.46
C ALA A 369 -17.51 -12.04 -11.79
N THR A 370 -17.40 -12.02 -10.46
CA THR A 370 -17.09 -13.16 -9.59
C THR A 370 -18.10 -13.22 -8.44
N PRO A 371 -19.28 -13.83 -8.64
CA PRO A 371 -20.40 -13.69 -7.71
C PRO A 371 -20.03 -13.93 -6.23
N LYS A 372 -19.34 -15.03 -5.90
CA LYS A 372 -18.97 -15.34 -4.49
C LYS A 372 -18.12 -14.24 -3.83
N GLU A 373 -17.07 -13.76 -4.47
CA GLU A 373 -16.16 -12.75 -3.89
C GLU A 373 -16.76 -11.34 -3.94
N ASP A 374 -17.49 -11.03 -5.01
CA ASP A 374 -18.12 -9.73 -5.22
C ASP A 374 -19.28 -9.51 -4.24
N TYR A 375 -20.04 -10.56 -3.86
CA TYR A 375 -21.09 -10.47 -2.84
C TYR A 375 -20.53 -10.07 -1.48
N PHE A 376 -19.43 -10.71 -1.05
CA PHE A 376 -18.76 -10.33 0.19
C PHE A 376 -18.31 -8.89 0.11
N THR A 377 -17.54 -8.51 -0.92
CA THR A 377 -17.04 -7.14 -1.08
C THR A 377 -18.18 -6.11 -1.05
N ALA A 378 -19.31 -6.38 -1.72
CA ALA A 378 -20.48 -5.52 -1.68
C ALA A 378 -21.10 -5.43 -0.27
N ALA A 379 -21.20 -6.55 0.45
CA ALA A 379 -21.69 -6.59 1.82
C ALA A 379 -20.78 -5.83 2.80
N GLN A 380 -19.46 -5.99 2.68
CA GLN A 380 -18.48 -5.21 3.43
C GLN A 380 -18.69 -3.71 3.23
N MET A 381 -18.84 -3.29 1.96
CA MET A 381 -19.03 -1.89 1.62
C MET A 381 -20.38 -1.34 2.11
N ILE A 382 -21.46 -2.14 2.10
CA ILE A 382 -22.77 -1.74 2.63
C ILE A 382 -22.71 -1.42 4.13
N VAL A 383 -22.03 -2.26 4.91
CA VAL A 383 -21.82 -2.00 6.34
C VAL A 383 -20.85 -0.85 6.54
N TRP A 384 -19.73 -0.82 5.81
CA TRP A 384 -18.77 0.26 5.88
C TRP A 384 -19.36 1.64 5.62
N LEU A 385 -20.38 1.75 4.75
CA LEU A 385 -21.11 3.02 4.53
C LEU A 385 -21.76 3.58 5.80
N THR A 386 -22.12 2.73 6.77
CA THR A 386 -22.66 3.17 8.07
C THR A 386 -21.56 3.57 9.06
N GLN A 387 -20.29 3.38 8.71
CA GLN A 387 -19.14 3.66 9.57
C GLN A 387 -18.27 4.79 9.01
N THR A 388 -18.03 4.83 7.69
CA THR A 388 -17.09 5.76 7.05
C THR A 388 -17.59 7.20 6.96
N GLU A 389 -16.69 8.13 7.26
CA GLU A 389 -16.91 9.57 7.05
C GLU A 389 -16.29 10.08 5.74
N THR A 390 -15.36 9.32 5.17
CA THR A 390 -14.49 9.78 4.07
C THR A 390 -14.78 9.05 2.75
N GLY A 391 -15.27 7.81 2.83
CA GLY A 391 -15.46 6.93 1.67
C GLY A 391 -14.16 6.54 0.97
N ASP A 392 -13.06 6.43 1.72
CA ASP A 392 -11.69 6.14 1.26
C ASP A 392 -11.38 4.62 1.19
N ASP A 393 -10.77 4.14 0.12
CA ASP A 393 -10.48 2.71 -0.08
C ASP A 393 -9.50 2.11 0.92
N GLU A 394 -8.60 2.91 1.47
CA GLU A 394 -7.62 2.46 2.47
C GLU A 394 -8.28 2.10 3.81
N GLU A 395 -9.53 2.51 4.04
CA GLU A 395 -10.32 2.08 5.20
C GLU A 395 -10.87 0.65 5.04
N LEU A 396 -10.73 0.01 3.88
CA LEU A 396 -11.25 -1.33 3.60
C LEU A 396 -10.12 -2.34 3.43
N ASN A 397 -10.27 -3.51 4.05
CA ASN A 397 -9.39 -4.65 3.78
C ASN A 397 -9.86 -5.43 2.53
N LEU A 398 -9.58 -4.86 1.36
CA LEU A 398 -9.87 -5.44 0.04
C LEU A 398 -8.81 -6.49 -0.34
N SER A 399 -8.88 -7.66 0.29
CA SER A 399 -8.00 -8.78 -0.05
C SER A 399 -8.37 -9.45 -1.39
N GLY A 400 -7.38 -10.07 -2.06
CA GLY A 400 -7.63 -10.85 -3.29
C GLY A 400 -8.07 -9.98 -4.48
N ARG A 401 -9.26 -10.26 -5.03
CA ARG A 401 -9.87 -9.52 -6.15
C ARG A 401 -10.75 -8.34 -5.73
N GLY A 402 -10.80 -8.00 -4.44
CA GLY A 402 -11.55 -6.82 -3.96
C GLY A 402 -11.14 -5.52 -4.66
N GLY A 403 -9.87 -5.39 -5.05
CA GLY A 403 -9.39 -4.26 -5.86
C GLY A 403 -10.07 -4.16 -7.23
N ASP A 404 -10.30 -5.29 -7.90
CA ASP A 404 -11.00 -5.33 -9.20
C ASP A 404 -12.46 -4.85 -9.03
N PHE A 405 -13.11 -5.22 -7.92
CA PHE A 405 -14.44 -4.72 -7.61
C PHE A 405 -14.44 -3.20 -7.40
N TRP A 406 -13.49 -2.70 -6.59
CA TRP A 406 -13.33 -1.27 -6.30
C TRP A 406 -13.12 -0.44 -7.57
N GLU A 407 -12.27 -0.88 -8.49
CA GLU A 407 -12.02 -0.20 -9.77
C GLU A 407 -13.31 0.05 -10.57
N THR A 408 -14.33 -0.80 -10.41
CA THR A 408 -15.63 -0.63 -11.09
C THR A 408 -16.56 0.36 -10.42
N VAL A 409 -16.37 0.67 -9.13
CA VAL A 409 -17.26 1.53 -8.33
C VAL A 409 -16.59 2.81 -7.83
N GLN A 410 -15.29 2.97 -8.03
CA GLN A 410 -14.55 4.19 -7.68
C GLN A 410 -14.99 5.42 -8.50
N SER A 411 -14.75 6.61 -7.96
CA SER A 411 -14.95 7.88 -8.66
C SER A 411 -13.90 8.11 -9.75
N GLU A 412 -14.34 8.42 -10.97
CA GLU A 412 -13.49 8.81 -12.10
C GLU A 412 -13.93 10.20 -12.63
N SER A 413 -13.05 10.92 -13.32
CA SER A 413 -13.39 12.23 -13.90
C SER A 413 -14.36 12.15 -15.05
N GLU A 414 -14.20 11.11 -15.82
CA GLU A 414 -14.81 10.82 -17.10
C GLU A 414 -16.28 10.44 -16.92
N SER A 415 -16.62 9.78 -15.81
CA SER A 415 -17.98 9.27 -15.49
C SER A 415 -18.74 10.12 -14.46
N CYS A 416 -18.17 11.25 -14.03
CA CYS A 416 -18.81 12.07 -13.00
C CYS A 416 -19.81 13.06 -13.58
N LEU A 417 -21.05 13.01 -13.09
CA LEU A 417 -22.13 13.91 -13.51
C LEU A 417 -22.11 15.26 -12.78
N GLY A 418 -21.13 15.47 -11.88
CA GLY A 418 -21.02 16.68 -11.08
C GLY A 418 -22.33 17.01 -10.36
N ARG A 419 -22.81 18.24 -10.52
CA ARG A 419 -24.03 18.74 -9.88
C ARG A 419 -25.31 18.01 -10.30
N SER A 420 -25.32 17.39 -11.47
CA SER A 420 -26.46 16.59 -11.95
C SER A 420 -26.53 15.20 -11.30
N CYS A 421 -25.50 14.79 -10.56
CA CYS A 421 -25.50 13.51 -9.87
C CYS A 421 -26.52 13.52 -8.70
N PRO A 422 -27.43 12.53 -8.60
CA PRO A 422 -28.36 12.42 -7.47
C PRO A 422 -27.68 12.29 -6.11
N TRP A 423 -26.43 11.82 -6.10
CA TRP A 423 -25.60 11.65 -4.91
C TRP A 423 -24.66 12.83 -4.66
N PHE A 424 -24.75 13.92 -5.44
CA PHE A 424 -23.76 15.01 -5.43
C PHE A 424 -23.48 15.55 -4.03
N ARG A 425 -24.52 15.87 -3.24
CA ARG A 425 -24.39 16.42 -1.87
C ARG A 425 -23.82 15.43 -0.84
N LYS A 426 -23.81 14.14 -1.15
CA LYS A 426 -23.28 13.04 -0.30
C LYS A 426 -22.05 12.38 -0.92
N CYS A 427 -21.49 12.97 -1.98
CA CYS A 427 -20.37 12.39 -2.70
C CYS A 427 -19.07 12.59 -1.93
N PHE A 428 -18.43 11.49 -1.54
CA PHE A 428 -17.17 11.46 -0.81
C PHE A 428 -16.03 12.26 -1.46
N TYR A 429 -15.84 12.13 -2.78
CA TYR A 429 -14.82 12.92 -3.48
C TYR A 429 -15.09 14.44 -3.41
N HIS A 430 -16.35 14.85 -3.58
CA HIS A 430 -16.72 16.27 -3.50
C HIS A 430 -16.67 16.78 -2.07
N ARG A 431 -17.01 15.95 -1.09
CA ARG A 431 -16.81 16.22 0.34
C ARG A 431 -15.34 16.48 0.65
N ALA A 432 -14.45 15.56 0.30
CA ALA A 432 -13.02 15.72 0.53
C ALA A 432 -12.44 16.94 -0.19
N LYS A 433 -12.90 17.23 -1.42
CA LYS A 433 -12.52 18.45 -2.14
C LYS A 433 -12.99 19.72 -1.44
N HIS A 434 -14.22 19.71 -0.90
CA HIS A 434 -14.78 20.84 -0.15
C HIS A 434 -14.04 21.06 1.17
N GLU A 435 -13.80 19.99 1.93
CA GLU A 435 -13.02 20.01 3.17
C GLU A 435 -11.61 20.55 2.91
N ALA A 436 -10.91 20.07 1.88
CA ALA A 436 -9.60 20.62 1.48
C ALA A 436 -9.67 22.11 1.10
N GLY A 437 -10.80 22.58 0.58
CA GLY A 437 -11.04 24.00 0.30
C GLY A 437 -11.25 24.86 1.55
N LEU A 438 -11.65 24.26 2.68
CA LEU A 438 -11.89 24.93 3.96
C LEU A 438 -10.73 24.77 4.96
N SER A 439 -9.86 23.78 4.74
CA SER A 439 -8.74 23.49 5.64
C SER A 439 -7.63 24.54 5.58
N ASP A 440 -6.95 24.72 6.71
CA ASP A 440 -5.69 25.45 6.84
C ASP A 440 -4.55 24.65 6.19
N ILE A 441 -4.52 23.34 6.48
CA ILE A 441 -3.52 22.41 5.97
C ILE A 441 -4.17 21.39 5.03
N VAL A 442 -3.61 21.21 3.84
CA VAL A 442 -4.05 20.18 2.89
C VAL A 442 -2.93 19.17 2.68
N ILE A 443 -3.15 17.92 3.06
CA ILE A 443 -2.20 16.81 2.90
C ILE A 443 -2.53 16.04 1.61
N THR A 444 -1.53 15.76 0.79
CA THR A 444 -1.66 14.99 -0.46
C THR A 444 -0.39 14.18 -0.75
N ASN A 445 -0.29 13.51 -1.90
CA ASN A 445 0.97 12.87 -2.35
C ASN A 445 1.64 13.63 -3.50
N HIS A 446 2.92 13.33 -3.71
CA HIS A 446 3.71 13.86 -4.84
C HIS A 446 3.05 13.57 -6.20
N SER A 447 2.44 12.38 -6.34
CA SER A 447 1.77 11.97 -7.59
C SER A 447 0.62 12.91 -7.96
N LYS A 448 -0.25 13.21 -6.99
CA LYS A 448 -1.40 14.10 -7.15
C LYS A 448 -0.97 15.55 -7.37
N LEU A 449 0.09 15.97 -6.69
CA LEU A 449 0.72 17.27 -6.87
C LEU A 449 1.17 17.49 -8.33
N PHE A 450 1.88 16.54 -8.94
CA PHE A 450 2.29 16.67 -10.34
C PHE A 450 1.14 16.49 -11.33
N THR A 451 0.13 15.71 -10.97
CA THR A 451 -1.11 15.64 -11.75
C THR A 451 -1.82 17.01 -11.78
N ASP A 452 -1.81 17.73 -10.66
CA ASP A 452 -2.35 19.10 -10.58
C ASP A 452 -1.53 20.10 -11.40
N VAL A 453 -0.19 20.02 -11.35
CA VAL A 453 0.71 20.82 -12.21
C VAL A 453 0.40 20.59 -13.69
N LYS A 454 0.23 19.33 -14.12
CA LYS A 454 -0.17 18.99 -15.49
C LYS A 454 -1.55 19.55 -15.87
N ALA A 455 -2.47 19.60 -14.91
CA ALA A 455 -3.80 20.16 -15.07
C ALA A 455 -3.86 21.68 -14.86
N ALA A 456 -2.71 22.38 -14.93
CA ALA A 456 -2.62 23.83 -14.75
C ALA A 456 -3.23 24.33 -13.43
N HIS A 457 -3.02 23.59 -12.34
CA HIS A 457 -3.45 23.93 -10.97
C HIS A 457 -4.96 24.03 -10.76
N GLN A 458 -5.73 23.16 -11.43
CA GLN A 458 -7.19 23.16 -11.35
C GLN A 458 -7.77 22.08 -10.43
N LEU A 459 -6.96 21.11 -9.97
CA LEU A 459 -7.43 19.96 -9.22
C LEU A 459 -7.37 20.18 -7.72
N LEU A 460 -6.29 20.79 -7.24
CA LEU A 460 -6.06 21.11 -5.83
C LEU A 460 -6.59 22.53 -5.49
N PRO A 461 -6.94 22.81 -4.23
CA PRO A 461 -7.20 24.18 -3.76
C PRO A 461 -6.00 25.09 -4.04
N ALA A 462 -6.20 26.40 -4.20
CA ALA A 462 -5.08 27.32 -4.39
C ALA A 462 -4.15 27.37 -3.16
N TYR A 463 -2.83 27.33 -3.40
CA TYR A 463 -1.80 27.36 -2.38
C TYR A 463 -0.54 28.05 -2.90
N GLU A 464 0.11 28.85 -2.05
CA GLU A 464 1.37 29.54 -2.36
C GLU A 464 2.58 28.92 -1.63
N SER A 465 2.32 28.24 -0.51
CA SER A 465 3.31 27.60 0.35
C SER A 465 3.11 26.08 0.38
N LEU A 466 4.21 25.34 0.29
CA LEU A 466 4.22 23.88 0.18
C LEU A 466 5.32 23.25 1.03
N VAL A 467 4.99 22.16 1.71
CA VAL A 467 5.94 21.24 2.35
C VAL A 467 5.97 19.93 1.55
N ILE A 468 7.16 19.42 1.26
CA ILE A 468 7.41 18.15 0.58
C ILE A 468 8.21 17.27 1.54
N ASP A 469 7.56 16.26 2.11
CA ASP A 469 8.22 15.25 2.93
C ASP A 469 8.69 14.08 2.05
N GLU A 470 9.79 13.45 2.45
CA GLU A 470 10.53 12.47 1.64
C GLU A 470 10.90 13.00 0.24
N ALA A 471 11.30 14.28 0.19
CA ALA A 471 11.65 15.01 -1.04
C ALA A 471 12.74 14.36 -1.91
N HIS A 472 13.48 13.37 -1.39
CA HIS A 472 14.47 12.62 -2.16
C HIS A 472 13.81 11.78 -3.29
N HIS A 473 12.50 11.51 -3.21
CA HIS A 473 11.74 10.85 -4.28
C HIS A 473 11.15 11.81 -5.31
N LEU A 474 11.20 13.13 -5.07
CA LEU A 474 10.44 14.11 -5.84
C LEU A 474 10.79 14.08 -7.34
N GLU A 475 12.07 13.95 -7.68
CA GLU A 475 12.54 13.89 -9.07
C GLU A 475 11.99 12.65 -9.80
N ASP A 476 12.10 11.47 -9.19
CA ASP A 476 11.64 10.21 -9.77
C ASP A 476 10.11 10.22 -9.99
N VAL A 477 9.36 10.77 -9.03
CA VAL A 477 7.90 10.92 -9.16
C VAL A 477 7.56 11.95 -10.24
N ALA A 478 8.27 13.08 -10.29
CA ALA A 478 8.09 14.08 -11.34
C ALA A 478 8.35 13.50 -12.73
N GLY A 479 9.43 12.73 -12.92
CA GLY A 479 9.73 12.06 -14.18
C GLY A 479 8.59 11.17 -14.66
N LYS A 480 8.09 10.29 -13.80
CA LYS A 480 6.97 9.39 -14.12
C LYS A 480 5.68 10.14 -14.46
N HIS A 481 5.34 11.14 -13.65
CA HIS A 481 4.10 11.90 -13.84
C HIS A 481 4.17 12.94 -14.92
N LEU A 482 5.36 13.46 -15.27
CA LEU A 482 5.57 14.38 -16.38
C LEU A 482 5.68 13.63 -17.71
N GLY A 483 6.21 12.41 -17.70
CA GLY A 483 6.26 11.51 -18.85
C GLY A 483 4.93 10.84 -19.21
N MET A 484 5.04 9.82 -20.06
CA MET A 484 3.98 8.95 -20.56
C MET A 484 4.24 7.51 -20.13
N HIS A 485 3.17 6.85 -19.66
CA HIS A 485 3.14 5.44 -19.32
C HIS A 485 1.87 4.82 -19.88
N MET A 486 1.99 3.70 -20.58
CA MET A 486 0.85 3.00 -21.18
C MET A 486 1.01 1.49 -20.98
N LYS A 487 -0.03 0.85 -20.44
CA LYS A 487 -0.08 -0.61 -20.25
C LYS A 487 -0.97 -1.26 -21.31
N TYR A 488 -0.67 -2.51 -21.67
CA TYR A 488 -1.50 -3.31 -22.59
C TYR A 488 -2.99 -3.30 -22.21
N PHE A 489 -3.28 -3.58 -20.94
CA PHE A 489 -4.65 -3.72 -20.45
C PHE A 489 -5.43 -2.40 -20.42
N THR A 490 -4.77 -1.25 -20.37
CA THR A 490 -5.47 0.05 -20.37
C THR A 490 -6.33 0.21 -21.62
N LEU A 491 -5.79 -0.07 -22.81
CA LEU A 491 -6.57 0.00 -24.06
C LEU A 491 -7.65 -1.08 -24.12
N VAL A 492 -7.32 -2.31 -23.72
CA VAL A 492 -8.25 -3.45 -23.78
C VAL A 492 -9.45 -3.24 -22.85
N HIS A 493 -9.23 -2.74 -21.62
CA HIS A 493 -10.31 -2.47 -20.68
C HIS A 493 -11.20 -1.31 -21.15
N THR A 494 -10.62 -0.22 -21.68
CA THR A 494 -11.43 0.88 -22.25
C THR A 494 -12.31 0.39 -23.40
N LEU A 495 -11.76 -0.43 -24.31
CA LEU A 495 -12.54 -1.04 -25.40
C LEU A 495 -13.61 -2.00 -24.86
N THR A 496 -13.30 -2.82 -23.87
CA THR A 496 -14.23 -3.80 -23.28
C THR A 496 -15.38 -3.13 -22.53
N ARG A 497 -15.13 -1.99 -21.86
CA ARG A 497 -16.19 -1.16 -21.25
C ARG A 497 -17.13 -0.60 -22.31
N LEU A 498 -16.59 -0.17 -23.44
CA LEU A 498 -17.38 0.36 -24.56
C LEU A 498 -18.21 -0.75 -25.25
N PHE A 499 -17.56 -1.88 -25.54
CA PHE A 499 -18.11 -3.11 -26.12
C PHE A 499 -17.47 -4.34 -25.48
N LYS A 500 -18.22 -5.05 -24.62
CA LYS A 500 -17.80 -6.37 -24.11
C LYS A 500 -18.03 -7.44 -25.18
N ASP A 501 -19.17 -7.34 -25.86
CA ASP A 501 -19.52 -8.08 -27.07
C ASP A 501 -20.51 -7.24 -27.89
N SER A 502 -21.11 -7.82 -28.93
CA SER A 502 -22.06 -7.07 -29.79
C SER A 502 -23.37 -6.69 -29.09
N ARG A 503 -23.66 -7.25 -27.92
CA ARG A 503 -24.88 -7.06 -27.13
C ARG A 503 -24.64 -6.46 -25.75
N ASN A 504 -23.43 -6.57 -25.22
CA ASN A 504 -23.05 -6.12 -23.88
C ASN A 504 -21.96 -5.04 -23.95
N GLY A 505 -22.06 -4.04 -23.07
CA GLY A 505 -21.18 -2.87 -23.03
C GLY A 505 -21.99 -1.57 -22.97
N GLN A 506 -21.31 -0.43 -22.83
CA GLN A 506 -21.99 0.85 -22.68
C GLN A 506 -22.73 1.30 -23.95
N LEU A 507 -22.16 1.10 -25.15
CA LEU A 507 -22.83 1.47 -26.40
C LEU A 507 -24.05 0.56 -26.73
N PRO A 508 -23.96 -0.78 -26.58
CA PRO A 508 -25.15 -1.63 -26.68
C PRO A 508 -26.24 -1.29 -25.64
N MET A 509 -25.84 -0.93 -24.41
CA MET A 509 -26.79 -0.48 -23.38
C MET A 509 -27.47 0.84 -23.78
N LEU A 510 -26.70 1.80 -24.32
CA LEU A 510 -27.25 3.06 -24.84
C LEU A 510 -28.26 2.78 -25.95
N ARG A 511 -27.93 1.90 -26.90
CA ARG A 511 -28.88 1.47 -27.94
C ARG A 511 -30.16 0.89 -27.35
N SER A 512 -30.06 0.05 -26.32
CA SER A 512 -31.24 -0.54 -25.67
C SER A 512 -32.12 0.52 -25.01
N GLN A 513 -31.53 1.52 -24.36
CA GLN A 513 -32.26 2.63 -23.76
C GLN A 513 -32.94 3.53 -24.79
N LEU A 514 -32.32 3.68 -25.97
CA LEU A 514 -32.83 4.51 -27.05
C LEU A 514 -33.85 3.80 -27.96
N SER A 515 -34.25 2.56 -27.64
CA SER A 515 -35.09 1.69 -28.51
C SER A 515 -36.54 2.17 -28.76
N GLY A 516 -36.94 3.30 -28.20
CA GLY A 516 -38.26 3.93 -28.39
C GLY A 516 -38.27 5.28 -29.14
N HIS A 517 -37.11 5.79 -29.59
CA HIS A 517 -37.01 7.08 -30.28
C HIS A 517 -37.20 7.00 -31.79
N GLU A 518 -37.61 8.11 -32.42
CA GLU A 518 -37.74 8.23 -33.88
C GLU A 518 -36.42 7.92 -34.60
N ASN A 519 -35.29 8.34 -34.01
CA ASN A 519 -33.94 8.13 -34.52
C ASN A 519 -33.29 6.80 -34.07
N SER A 520 -34.02 5.95 -33.34
CA SER A 520 -33.47 4.71 -32.74
C SER A 520 -32.81 3.76 -33.75
N VAL A 521 -33.37 3.66 -34.96
CA VAL A 521 -32.82 2.83 -36.05
C VAL A 521 -31.50 3.37 -36.57
N GLN A 522 -31.39 4.69 -36.74
CA GLN A 522 -30.16 5.35 -37.19
C GLN A 522 -29.05 5.19 -36.15
N TRP A 523 -29.34 5.52 -34.89
CA TRP A 523 -28.37 5.39 -33.79
C TRP A 523 -27.95 3.93 -33.57
N GLY A 524 -28.89 2.99 -33.64
CA GLY A 524 -28.59 1.56 -33.60
C GLY A 524 -27.64 1.13 -34.71
N SER A 525 -27.84 1.62 -35.93
CA SER A 525 -26.93 1.36 -37.05
C SER A 525 -25.54 1.95 -36.82
N MET A 526 -25.43 3.14 -36.22
CA MET A 526 -24.14 3.75 -35.87
C MET A 526 -23.39 2.90 -34.83
N VAL A 527 -24.07 2.44 -33.78
CA VAL A 527 -23.51 1.53 -32.78
C VAL A 527 -23.04 0.22 -33.41
N ASP A 528 -23.86 -0.38 -34.29
CA ASP A 528 -23.53 -1.63 -34.98
C ASP A 528 -22.30 -1.49 -35.88
N GLN A 529 -22.09 -0.31 -36.49
CA GLN A 529 -20.89 -0.02 -37.29
C GLN A 529 -19.63 0.21 -36.46
N MET A 530 -19.75 0.56 -35.18
CA MET A 530 -18.62 0.82 -34.29
C MET A 530 -18.03 -0.48 -33.72
N PHE A 531 -18.84 -1.52 -33.52
CA PHE A 531 -18.38 -2.78 -32.95
C PHE A 531 -17.26 -3.47 -33.76
N PRO A 532 -17.33 -3.59 -35.10
CA PRO A 532 -16.24 -4.13 -35.91
C PRO A 532 -14.94 -3.33 -35.79
N LEU A 533 -15.03 -2.00 -35.70
CA LEU A 533 -13.86 -1.13 -35.52
C LEU A 533 -13.18 -1.39 -34.16
N ALA A 534 -13.97 -1.54 -33.09
CA ALA A 534 -13.43 -1.83 -31.77
C ALA A 534 -12.73 -3.21 -31.72
N LEU A 535 -13.29 -4.23 -32.38
CA LEU A 535 -12.65 -5.53 -32.54
C LEU A 535 -11.35 -5.43 -33.34
N GLU A 536 -11.37 -4.72 -34.46
CA GLU A 536 -10.18 -4.52 -35.31
C GLU A 536 -9.05 -3.81 -34.55
N VAL A 537 -9.35 -2.75 -33.79
CA VAL A 537 -8.35 -2.09 -32.93
C VAL A 537 -7.75 -3.07 -31.93
N LYS A 538 -8.59 -3.90 -31.28
CA LYS A 538 -8.11 -4.89 -30.31
C LYS A 538 -7.19 -5.92 -30.98
N GLU A 539 -7.56 -6.44 -32.14
CA GLU A 539 -6.73 -7.41 -32.88
C GLU A 539 -5.41 -6.80 -33.36
N LEU A 540 -5.44 -5.56 -33.87
CA LEU A 540 -4.23 -4.84 -34.26
C LEU A 540 -3.32 -4.57 -33.06
N TRP A 541 -3.91 -4.20 -31.90
CA TRP A 541 -3.17 -3.98 -30.66
C TRP A 541 -2.54 -5.27 -30.12
N ASP A 542 -3.26 -6.40 -30.16
CA ASP A 542 -2.74 -7.71 -29.79
C ASP A 542 -1.52 -8.07 -30.66
N ARG A 543 -1.65 -7.93 -31.99
CA ARG A 543 -0.56 -8.18 -32.94
C ARG A 543 0.65 -7.27 -32.74
N MET A 544 0.42 -5.97 -32.51
CA MET A 544 1.48 -5.02 -32.24
C MET A 544 2.18 -5.33 -30.91
N SER A 545 1.42 -5.67 -29.88
CA SER A 545 1.96 -6.02 -28.56
C SER A 545 2.80 -7.30 -28.61
N ASP A 546 2.38 -8.31 -29.38
CA ASP A 546 3.17 -9.51 -29.62
C ASP A 546 4.48 -9.19 -30.36
N ALA A 547 4.42 -8.33 -31.39
CA ALA A 547 5.60 -7.92 -32.13
C ALA A 547 6.58 -7.09 -31.29
N LEU A 548 6.08 -6.16 -30.46
CA LEU A 548 6.88 -5.38 -29.51
C LEU A 548 7.48 -6.28 -28.43
N PHE A 549 6.72 -7.25 -27.90
CA PHE A 549 7.23 -8.23 -26.94
C PHE A 549 8.35 -9.08 -27.56
N GLY A 550 8.23 -9.44 -28.84
CA GLY A 550 9.26 -10.17 -29.57
C GLY A 550 10.58 -9.41 -29.77
N LEU A 551 10.59 -8.08 -29.57
CA LEU A 551 11.82 -7.28 -29.58
C LEU A 551 12.58 -7.38 -28.24
N LEU A 552 11.90 -7.76 -27.15
CA LEU A 552 12.54 -7.87 -25.85
C LEU A 552 13.57 -9.01 -25.87
N PRO A 553 14.75 -8.82 -25.25
CA PRO A 553 15.83 -9.79 -25.31
C PRO A 553 15.41 -11.14 -24.71
N GLU A 554 15.52 -12.22 -25.49
CA GLU A 554 15.44 -13.60 -24.98
C GLU A 554 16.68 -13.86 -24.09
N ARG A 555 16.48 -14.47 -22.93
CA ARG A 555 17.49 -14.59 -21.85
C ARG A 555 18.88 -15.04 -22.33
N SER A 556 19.88 -14.17 -22.17
CA SER A 556 21.21 -14.54 -21.67
C SER A 556 21.92 -13.42 -20.88
N ASP A 557 21.76 -12.15 -21.26
CA ASP A 557 22.62 -11.06 -20.72
C ASP A 557 21.93 -9.77 -20.24
N ALA A 558 20.59 -9.72 -20.22
CA ALA A 558 19.89 -8.55 -19.65
C ALA A 558 20.00 -8.57 -18.11
N SER A 559 20.50 -7.49 -17.50
CA SER A 559 20.55 -7.42 -16.03
C SER A 559 19.12 -7.56 -15.48
N PRO A 560 18.91 -8.36 -14.42
CA PRO A 560 17.57 -8.68 -13.97
C PRO A 560 16.92 -7.43 -13.41
N GLY A 561 15.89 -6.93 -14.11
CA GLY A 561 14.90 -6.06 -13.50
C GLY A 561 14.22 -6.77 -12.33
N GLU A 562 13.61 -5.97 -11.45
CA GLU A 562 12.81 -6.47 -10.35
C GLU A 562 11.76 -7.45 -10.91
N THR A 563 11.68 -8.66 -10.35
CA THR A 563 10.65 -9.67 -10.67
C THR A 563 10.58 -10.21 -12.11
N GLY A 564 11.69 -10.66 -12.72
CA GLY A 564 11.60 -11.39 -14.00
C GLY A 564 10.98 -10.57 -15.15
N GLN A 565 11.03 -9.24 -15.01
CA GLN A 565 10.66 -8.28 -16.03
C GLN A 565 11.83 -8.10 -17.00
N PHE A 566 11.53 -8.18 -18.29
CA PHE A 566 12.38 -7.77 -19.40
C PHE A 566 12.26 -6.25 -19.55
N SER A 567 13.38 -5.56 -19.81
CA SER A 567 13.40 -4.14 -20.11
C SER A 567 14.25 -3.88 -21.35
N LEU A 568 13.78 -3.05 -22.27
CA LEU A 568 14.48 -2.66 -23.48
C LEU A 568 14.37 -1.16 -23.71
N ARG A 569 15.52 -0.47 -23.68
CA ARG A 569 15.62 0.94 -24.07
C ARG A 569 15.60 1.08 -25.60
N LEU A 570 14.82 2.02 -26.10
CA LEU A 570 14.72 2.38 -27.51
C LEU A 570 15.45 3.70 -27.76
N LYS A 571 16.39 3.73 -28.71
CA LYS A 571 17.14 4.93 -29.10
C LYS A 571 16.66 5.42 -30.46
N ALA A 572 16.33 6.70 -30.58
CA ALA A 572 15.84 7.28 -31.85
C ALA A 572 16.87 7.14 -32.99
N SER A 573 18.17 7.17 -32.65
CA SER A 573 19.28 6.97 -33.57
C SER A 573 19.44 5.52 -34.06
N GLN A 574 18.88 4.54 -33.34
CA GLN A 574 19.02 3.12 -33.63
C GLN A 574 17.71 2.38 -33.35
N LYS A 575 16.76 2.50 -34.29
CA LYS A 575 15.48 1.79 -34.22
C LYS A 575 15.68 0.28 -34.42
N PRO A 576 14.93 -0.59 -33.71
CA PRO A 576 14.99 -2.03 -33.89
C PRO A 576 14.69 -2.48 -35.33
N ALA A 577 15.13 -3.69 -35.70
CA ALA A 577 14.75 -4.28 -36.98
C ALA A 577 13.21 -4.41 -37.09
N LYS A 578 12.66 -4.23 -38.30
CA LYS A 578 11.21 -4.23 -38.56
C LYS A 578 10.40 -3.15 -37.85
N TRP A 579 11.04 -2.09 -37.33
CA TRP A 579 10.30 -0.96 -36.74
C TRP A 579 9.31 -0.30 -37.72
N GLN A 580 9.62 -0.32 -39.03
CA GLN A 580 8.69 0.18 -40.05
C GLN A 580 7.37 -0.62 -40.08
N GLU A 581 7.43 -1.95 -39.95
CA GLU A 581 6.23 -2.79 -39.88
C GLU A 581 5.37 -2.45 -38.64
N LEU A 582 6.02 -2.16 -37.51
CA LEU A 582 5.35 -1.70 -36.28
C LEU A 582 4.72 -0.31 -36.45
N GLN A 583 5.38 0.60 -37.16
CA GLN A 583 4.82 1.92 -37.48
C GLN A 583 3.62 1.82 -38.43
N ASP A 584 3.64 0.86 -39.36
CA ASP A 584 2.49 0.61 -40.24
C ASP A 584 1.30 0.03 -39.47
N LEU A 585 1.55 -0.86 -38.49
CA LEU A 585 0.53 -1.35 -37.56
C LEU A 585 -0.02 -0.23 -36.67
N GLU A 586 0.84 0.61 -36.08
CA GLU A 586 0.39 1.77 -35.29
C GLU A 586 -0.44 2.73 -36.14
N ASN A 587 -0.06 2.98 -37.40
CA ASN A 587 -0.85 3.81 -38.31
C ASN A 587 -2.27 3.25 -38.53
N GLN A 588 -2.41 1.93 -38.69
CA GLN A 588 -3.72 1.29 -38.81
C GLN A 588 -4.53 1.48 -37.52
N ILE A 589 -3.93 1.21 -36.36
CA ILE A 589 -4.57 1.46 -35.05
C ILE A 589 -5.03 2.91 -34.93
N TYR A 590 -4.16 3.86 -35.26
CA TYR A 590 -4.45 5.29 -35.17
C TYR A 590 -5.64 5.71 -36.04
N VAL A 591 -5.72 5.20 -37.27
CA VAL A 591 -6.82 5.49 -38.20
C VAL A 591 -8.12 4.83 -37.74
N THR A 592 -8.10 3.53 -37.44
CA THR A 592 -9.29 2.78 -37.02
C THR A 592 -9.85 3.30 -35.70
N LEU A 593 -8.98 3.58 -34.73
CA LEU A 593 -9.37 4.18 -33.45
C LEU A 593 -9.90 5.61 -33.63
N GLY A 594 -9.30 6.39 -34.54
CA GLY A 594 -9.80 7.71 -34.92
C GLY A 594 -11.20 7.67 -35.54
N ASP A 595 -11.49 6.67 -36.38
CA ASP A 595 -12.84 6.48 -36.94
C ASP A 595 -13.85 6.08 -35.86
N LEU A 596 -13.47 5.15 -34.97
CA LEU A 596 -14.31 4.73 -33.84
C LEU A 596 -14.68 5.93 -32.96
N VAL A 597 -13.70 6.75 -32.56
CA VAL A 597 -13.94 7.95 -31.73
C VAL A 597 -14.84 8.94 -32.45
N ARG A 598 -14.54 9.25 -33.72
CA ARG A 598 -15.35 10.19 -34.52
C ARG A 598 -16.81 9.75 -34.65
N LYS A 599 -17.06 8.44 -34.86
CA LYS A 599 -18.42 7.91 -34.92
C LYS A 599 -19.12 7.99 -33.56
N GLY A 600 -18.39 7.71 -32.48
CA GLY A 600 -18.87 7.85 -31.11
C GLY A 600 -19.27 9.30 -30.77
N ASP A 601 -18.38 10.27 -31.03
CA ASP A 601 -18.65 11.69 -30.79
C ASP A 601 -19.87 12.17 -31.57
N LYS A 602 -19.99 11.75 -32.84
CA LYS A 602 -21.16 12.06 -33.67
C LYS A 602 -22.44 11.49 -33.08
N LEU A 603 -22.43 10.22 -32.65
CA LEU A 603 -23.58 9.58 -32.01
C LEU A 603 -23.99 10.34 -30.74
N LEU A 604 -23.04 10.65 -29.87
CA LEU A 604 -23.33 11.33 -28.61
C LEU A 604 -23.83 12.75 -28.81
N LEU A 605 -23.36 13.46 -29.83
CA LEU A 605 -23.87 14.78 -30.18
C LEU A 605 -25.33 14.70 -30.67
N GLU A 606 -25.64 13.79 -31.60
CA GLU A 606 -27.00 13.59 -32.12
C GLU A 606 -27.97 13.17 -30.99
N VAL A 607 -27.54 12.31 -30.06
CA VAL A 607 -28.37 11.89 -28.93
C VAL A 607 -28.59 13.03 -27.93
N LYS A 608 -27.57 13.88 -27.68
CA LYS A 608 -27.71 15.05 -26.78
C LYS A 608 -28.60 16.14 -27.34
N GLU A 609 -28.61 16.35 -28.66
CA GLU A 609 -29.47 17.36 -29.29
C GLU A 609 -30.96 16.96 -29.28
N ASP A 610 -31.26 15.65 -29.20
CA ASP A 610 -32.61 15.09 -29.29
C ASP A 610 -33.23 14.74 -27.91
N GLN A 611 -32.48 14.87 -26.80
CA GLN A 611 -32.94 14.50 -25.45
C GLN A 611 -32.78 15.62 -24.40
N ASP A 612 -33.85 15.82 -23.61
CA ASP A 612 -33.91 16.60 -22.36
C ASP A 612 -34.02 15.69 -21.09
N ASP A 613 -33.83 14.37 -21.22
CA ASP A 613 -34.13 13.39 -20.16
C ASP A 613 -32.90 12.99 -19.30
N TYR A 614 -33.04 13.11 -17.98
CA TYR A 614 -31.97 12.99 -16.97
C TYR A 614 -31.33 11.58 -16.86
N GLN A 615 -32.00 10.52 -17.32
CA GLN A 615 -31.51 9.13 -17.13
C GLN A 615 -30.43 8.72 -18.15
N SER A 616 -30.48 9.23 -19.37
CA SER A 616 -29.50 8.94 -20.43
C SER A 616 -28.21 9.72 -20.25
N ASP A 617 -28.26 10.89 -19.60
CA ASP A 617 -27.11 11.77 -19.36
C ASP A 617 -25.95 11.05 -18.67
N SER A 618 -26.27 10.11 -17.77
CA SER A 618 -25.24 9.34 -17.09
C SER A 618 -24.44 8.46 -18.02
N LEU A 619 -25.13 7.70 -18.87
CA LEU A 619 -24.48 6.76 -19.78
C LEU A 619 -23.75 7.50 -20.90
N ILE A 620 -24.34 8.59 -21.39
CA ILE A 620 -23.73 9.49 -22.36
C ILE A 620 -22.42 10.08 -21.82
N THR A 621 -22.42 10.53 -20.55
CA THR A 621 -21.21 11.07 -19.91
C THR A 621 -20.14 9.99 -19.78
N ASP A 622 -20.50 8.80 -19.29
CA ASP A 622 -19.58 7.67 -19.14
C ASP A 622 -18.95 7.27 -20.50
N ILE A 623 -19.74 7.21 -21.58
CA ILE A 623 -19.25 6.91 -22.94
C ILE A 623 -18.37 8.05 -23.47
N THR A 624 -18.76 9.32 -23.27
CA THR A 624 -17.92 10.48 -23.64
C THR A 624 -16.54 10.36 -23.00
N GLY A 625 -16.53 9.98 -21.72
CA GLY A 625 -15.33 9.65 -20.96
C GLY A 625 -14.44 8.62 -21.64
N LEU A 626 -14.99 7.44 -21.96
CA LEU A 626 -14.24 6.37 -22.63
C LEU A 626 -13.70 6.80 -23.99
N LEU A 627 -14.45 7.57 -24.78
CA LEU A 627 -13.98 8.07 -26.09
C LEU A 627 -12.80 9.06 -25.95
N LYS A 628 -12.82 9.89 -24.90
CA LYS A 628 -11.69 10.75 -24.55
C LYS A 628 -10.47 9.94 -24.14
N ASP A 629 -10.64 8.90 -23.32
CA ASP A 629 -9.55 8.00 -22.93
C ASP A 629 -8.93 7.31 -24.16
N LEU A 630 -9.76 6.81 -25.07
CA LEU A 630 -9.29 6.24 -26.35
C LEU A 630 -8.51 7.26 -27.17
N THR A 631 -8.93 8.53 -27.18
CA THR A 631 -8.19 9.61 -27.84
C THR A 631 -6.83 9.83 -27.20
N THR A 632 -6.75 9.89 -25.87
CA THR A 632 -5.48 10.03 -25.15
C THR A 632 -4.55 8.84 -25.40
N LEU A 633 -5.07 7.61 -25.37
CA LEU A 633 -4.29 6.40 -25.67
C LEU A 633 -3.77 6.40 -27.12
N LYS A 634 -4.60 6.84 -28.07
CA LYS A 634 -4.24 7.00 -29.48
C LYS A 634 -3.06 7.98 -29.65
N GLU A 635 -3.12 9.16 -29.03
CA GLU A 635 -2.05 10.17 -29.11
C GLU A 635 -0.78 9.72 -28.38
N ASN A 636 -0.93 9.07 -27.21
CA ASN A 636 0.20 8.52 -26.47
C ASN A 636 0.95 7.46 -27.29
N LEU A 637 0.23 6.48 -27.86
CA LEU A 637 0.83 5.45 -28.69
C LEU A 637 1.58 6.06 -29.89
N ARG A 638 0.98 7.06 -30.55
CA ARG A 638 1.60 7.81 -31.64
C ARG A 638 2.88 8.49 -31.19
N PHE A 639 2.86 9.19 -30.05
CA PHE A 639 4.02 9.87 -29.48
C PHE A 639 5.17 8.89 -29.20
N PHE A 640 4.86 7.75 -28.58
CA PHE A 640 5.83 6.69 -28.28
C PHE A 640 6.45 6.09 -29.54
N MET A 641 5.65 5.78 -30.56
CA MET A 641 6.13 5.13 -31.78
C MET A 641 6.94 6.04 -32.72
N ARG A 642 6.72 7.36 -32.65
CA ARG A 642 7.50 8.34 -33.40
C ARG A 642 8.93 8.47 -32.86
N MET A 643 9.05 8.61 -31.53
CA MET A 643 10.31 8.82 -30.82
C MET A 643 11.07 10.09 -31.29
N ASP A 644 10.35 11.18 -31.54
CA ASP A 644 10.92 12.39 -32.16
C ASP A 644 11.57 13.36 -31.15
N ASP A 645 11.39 13.15 -29.84
CA ASP A 645 11.96 14.03 -28.81
C ASP A 645 13.30 13.51 -28.28
N ALA A 646 14.37 14.23 -28.62
CA ALA A 646 15.74 13.92 -28.19
C ALA A 646 15.95 14.03 -26.67
N LYS A 647 15.08 14.75 -25.95
CA LYS A 647 15.15 14.90 -24.49
C LYS A 647 14.34 13.85 -23.73
N THR A 648 13.70 12.92 -24.43
CA THR A 648 12.86 11.87 -23.85
C THR A 648 13.53 10.50 -23.99
N VAL A 649 13.49 9.71 -22.91
CA VAL A 649 13.92 8.31 -22.88
C VAL A 649 12.72 7.43 -23.15
N TYR A 650 12.83 6.58 -24.17
CA TYR A 650 11.82 5.61 -24.54
C TYR A 650 12.28 4.22 -24.13
N TRP A 651 11.44 3.45 -23.44
CA TRP A 651 11.69 2.04 -23.17
C TRP A 651 10.42 1.24 -23.00
N MET A 652 10.57 -0.08 -23.06
CA MET A 652 9.50 -1.05 -22.86
C MET A 652 9.85 -2.01 -21.74
N GLU A 653 8.84 -2.43 -20.98
CA GLU A 653 8.97 -3.48 -19.98
C GLU A 653 7.88 -4.54 -20.16
N ALA A 654 8.18 -5.80 -19.86
CA ALA A 654 7.18 -6.87 -19.81
C ALA A 654 7.64 -7.97 -18.86
N SER A 655 6.71 -8.74 -18.30
CA SER A 655 7.00 -9.93 -17.49
C SER A 655 7.02 -11.21 -18.33
N GLY A 656 7.79 -12.20 -17.88
CA GLY A 656 7.66 -13.58 -18.39
C GLY A 656 6.29 -14.19 -18.08
N GLN A 657 5.62 -13.72 -17.04
CA GLN A 657 4.22 -14.05 -16.75
C GLN A 657 3.31 -13.20 -17.64
N PHE A 658 2.31 -13.83 -18.28
CA PHE A 658 1.36 -13.18 -19.22
C PHE A 658 1.96 -12.64 -20.54
N ARG A 659 3.28 -12.78 -20.78
CA ARG A 659 3.98 -12.44 -22.05
C ARG A 659 3.61 -11.06 -22.59
N SER A 660 3.13 -10.95 -23.82
CA SER A 660 2.75 -9.69 -24.48
C SER A 660 1.68 -8.90 -23.74
N LYS A 661 0.80 -9.57 -22.98
CA LYS A 661 -0.24 -8.89 -22.19
C LYS A 661 0.31 -8.17 -20.96
N SER A 662 1.57 -8.40 -20.62
CA SER A 662 2.27 -7.69 -19.55
C SER A 662 3.07 -6.48 -20.05
N LEU A 663 2.98 -6.15 -21.35
CA LEU A 663 3.72 -5.06 -21.98
C LEU A 663 3.35 -3.69 -21.39
N GLN A 664 4.39 -2.91 -21.10
CA GLN A 664 4.32 -1.53 -20.63
C GLN A 664 5.27 -0.67 -21.47
N LEU A 665 4.78 0.49 -21.89
CA LEU A 665 5.51 1.47 -22.68
C LEU A 665 5.76 2.72 -21.84
N TYR A 666 6.99 3.23 -21.87
CA TYR A 666 7.39 4.41 -21.11
C TYR A 666 8.11 5.42 -22.00
N ALA A 667 7.72 6.69 -21.87
CA ALA A 667 8.43 7.82 -22.47
C ALA A 667 8.57 8.92 -21.41
N VAL A 668 9.76 9.07 -20.83
CA VAL A 668 10.02 9.97 -19.69
C VAL A 668 11.15 10.94 -20.04
N PRO A 669 11.04 12.25 -19.71
CA PRO A 669 12.13 13.19 -19.90
C PRO A 669 13.41 12.73 -19.19
N VAL A 670 14.57 12.87 -19.85
CA VAL A 670 15.90 12.54 -19.27
C VAL A 670 16.19 13.40 -18.03
N ASP A 671 15.77 14.65 -18.10
CA ASP A 671 15.99 15.67 -17.08
C ASP A 671 14.70 16.49 -16.91
N VAL A 672 14.19 16.51 -15.68
CA VAL A 672 12.97 17.24 -15.30
C VAL A 672 13.27 18.55 -14.56
N SER A 673 14.55 18.86 -14.28
CA SER A 673 14.96 20.01 -13.48
C SER A 673 14.39 21.33 -14.00
N ALA A 674 14.46 21.58 -15.31
CA ALA A 674 13.91 22.78 -15.93
C ALA A 674 12.37 22.85 -15.82
N GLN A 675 11.68 21.73 -16.01
CA GLN A 675 10.23 21.67 -15.88
C GLN A 675 9.77 21.89 -14.44
N LEU A 676 10.48 21.29 -13.47
CA LEU A 676 10.26 21.51 -12.05
C LEU A 676 10.47 22.97 -11.67
N LYS A 677 11.51 23.62 -12.20
CA LYS A 677 11.71 25.04 -11.99
C LYS A 677 10.51 25.85 -12.51
N ASP A 678 10.23 25.77 -13.81
CA ASP A 678 9.30 26.68 -14.50
C ASP A 678 7.83 26.43 -14.11
N LEU A 679 7.44 25.16 -13.97
CA LEU A 679 6.04 24.76 -13.73
C LEU A 679 5.70 24.63 -12.25
N PHE A 680 6.71 24.52 -11.37
CA PHE A 680 6.48 24.17 -9.98
C PHE A 680 7.16 25.13 -8.99
N PHE A 681 8.49 25.28 -8.97
CA PHE A 681 9.17 26.12 -7.98
C PHE A 681 8.92 27.63 -8.21
N ASP A 682 9.02 28.11 -9.46
CA ASP A 682 8.83 29.54 -9.79
C ASP A 682 7.38 30.02 -9.58
N LYS A 683 6.42 29.09 -9.50
CA LYS A 683 5.00 29.37 -9.28
C LYS A 683 4.61 29.46 -7.81
N LYS A 684 5.53 29.13 -6.89
CA LYS A 684 5.27 29.09 -5.44
C LYS A 684 6.14 30.12 -4.73
N LYS A 685 5.63 30.67 -3.63
CA LYS A 685 6.38 31.61 -2.80
C LYS A 685 7.47 30.86 -2.06
N SER A 686 7.05 29.87 -1.27
CA SER A 686 7.94 29.03 -0.46
C SER A 686 7.66 27.55 -0.70
N VAL A 687 8.74 26.76 -0.77
CA VAL A 687 8.69 25.30 -0.87
C VAL A 687 9.72 24.73 0.09
N VAL A 688 9.24 24.03 1.11
CA VAL A 688 10.06 23.35 2.13
C VAL A 688 10.20 21.89 1.73
N LEU A 689 11.42 21.45 1.46
CA LEU A 689 11.74 20.08 1.09
C LEU A 689 12.48 19.43 2.25
N THR A 690 11.88 18.40 2.84
CA THR A 690 12.46 17.65 3.96
C THR A 690 12.57 16.17 3.63
N SER A 691 13.61 15.53 4.17
CA SER A 691 13.82 14.09 4.10
C SER A 691 14.89 13.71 5.11
N ALA A 692 14.93 12.44 5.51
CA ALA A 692 16.01 11.92 6.36
C ALA A 692 17.37 11.95 5.68
N THR A 693 17.38 11.98 4.35
CA THR A 693 18.58 11.84 3.51
C THR A 693 18.43 12.68 2.25
N LEU A 694 19.09 13.83 2.21
CA LEU A 694 19.13 14.74 1.05
C LEU A 694 20.56 15.10 0.65
N SER A 695 21.47 15.11 1.61
CA SER A 695 22.86 15.52 1.44
C SER A 695 23.78 14.32 1.22
N VAL A 696 24.85 14.59 0.47
CA VAL A 696 25.97 13.69 0.25
C VAL A 696 27.23 14.47 0.59
N ASP A 697 28.10 13.91 1.43
CA ASP A 697 29.31 14.58 1.91
C ASP A 697 29.04 15.98 2.50
N LYS A 698 27.98 16.08 3.30
CA LYS A 698 27.51 17.33 3.94
C LYS A 698 27.11 18.44 2.95
N SER A 699 26.83 18.11 1.69
CA SER A 699 26.42 19.06 0.66
C SER A 699 25.07 18.70 0.05
N PHE A 700 24.22 19.72 -0.18
CA PHE A 700 22.94 19.61 -0.89
C PHE A 700 23.08 19.76 -2.42
N GLN A 701 24.29 19.99 -2.94
CA GLN A 701 24.51 20.33 -4.35
C GLN A 701 23.90 19.31 -5.32
N PHE A 702 23.95 18.02 -4.99
CA PHE A 702 23.33 16.97 -5.81
C PHE A 702 21.81 17.19 -5.98
N MET A 703 21.10 17.46 -4.87
CA MET A 703 19.65 17.71 -4.89
C MET A 703 19.31 19.04 -5.57
N ILE A 704 20.13 20.07 -5.36
CA ILE A 704 19.97 21.38 -6.02
C ILE A 704 20.04 21.22 -7.54
N GLU A 705 21.00 20.45 -8.05
CA GLU A 705 21.16 20.16 -9.47
C GLU A 705 19.98 19.32 -10.01
N GLN A 706 19.59 18.23 -9.34
CA GLN A 706 18.48 17.36 -9.82
C GLN A 706 17.12 18.06 -9.82
N LEU A 707 16.86 18.95 -8.87
CA LEU A 707 15.56 19.65 -8.75
C LEU A 707 15.50 20.97 -9.53
N GLY A 708 16.60 21.43 -10.12
CA GLY A 708 16.64 22.70 -10.87
C GLY A 708 16.68 23.95 -9.98
N LEU A 709 17.18 23.84 -8.75
CA LEU A 709 17.18 24.92 -7.75
C LEU A 709 18.43 25.81 -7.78
N GLN A 710 19.34 25.63 -8.75
CA GLN A 710 20.61 26.36 -8.81
C GLN A 710 20.40 27.89 -8.89
N GLU A 711 19.47 28.35 -9.71
CA GLU A 711 19.16 29.78 -9.83
C GLU A 711 18.55 30.36 -8.54
N ALA A 712 17.71 29.58 -7.85
CA ALA A 712 17.17 29.97 -6.55
C ALA A 712 18.29 30.08 -5.50
N ALA A 713 19.30 29.21 -5.54
CA ALA A 713 20.49 29.30 -4.71
C ALA A 713 21.31 30.56 -5.01
N ASP A 714 21.59 30.80 -6.29
CA ASP A 714 22.40 31.94 -6.75
C ASP A 714 21.72 33.30 -6.41
N ASN A 715 20.38 33.34 -6.44
CA ASN A 715 19.57 34.52 -6.13
C ASN A 715 19.19 34.65 -4.64
N ASN A 716 19.81 33.86 -3.74
CA ASN A 716 19.51 33.86 -2.30
C ASN A 716 18.04 33.58 -1.95
N ARG A 717 17.33 32.84 -2.81
CA ARG A 717 15.96 32.36 -2.62
C ARG A 717 15.91 30.92 -2.08
N LEU A 718 17.05 30.25 -1.93
CA LEU A 718 17.15 28.91 -1.36
C LEU A 718 17.94 28.93 -0.04
N LEU A 719 17.31 28.43 1.01
CA LEU A 719 17.94 28.12 2.29
C LEU A 719 18.31 26.64 2.33
N THR A 720 19.36 26.31 3.09
CA THR A 720 19.77 24.92 3.34
C THR A 720 20.05 24.73 4.83
N SER A 721 19.57 23.62 5.39
CA SER A 721 19.76 23.31 6.80
C SER A 721 19.99 21.80 6.99
N MET A 722 21.02 21.44 7.75
CA MET A 722 21.33 20.05 8.07
C MET A 722 21.25 19.88 9.57
N LEU A 723 20.22 19.18 10.03
CA LEU A 723 19.98 19.03 11.44
C LEU A 723 20.85 17.89 12.00
N PRO A 724 21.46 18.06 13.18
CA PRO A 724 22.14 16.97 13.85
C PRO A 724 21.12 15.88 14.22
N SER A 725 21.56 14.62 14.24
CA SER A 725 20.70 13.56 14.79
C SER A 725 20.62 13.68 16.31
N PRO A 726 19.44 13.45 16.92
CA PRO A 726 19.32 13.42 18.37
C PRO A 726 20.01 12.20 19.01
N PHE A 727 20.42 11.19 18.22
CA PHE A 727 20.96 9.94 18.71
C PHE A 727 22.48 9.93 18.79
N ASN A 728 23.02 9.27 19.83
CA ASN A 728 24.45 9.04 19.97
C ASN A 728 24.83 7.73 19.27
N TYR A 729 24.93 7.78 17.94
CA TYR A 729 25.29 6.62 17.12
C TYR A 729 26.61 5.98 17.49
N ARG A 730 27.54 6.71 18.11
CA ARG A 730 28.83 6.14 18.53
C ARG A 730 28.67 5.08 19.62
N ASP A 731 27.65 5.22 20.47
CA ASP A 731 27.37 4.27 21.55
C ASP A 731 26.20 3.32 21.21
N GLN A 732 25.37 3.68 20.23
CA GLN A 732 24.18 2.92 19.81
C GLN A 732 24.41 2.04 18.58
N ALA A 733 25.26 2.44 17.63
CA ALA A 733 25.46 1.70 16.38
C ALA A 733 26.92 1.26 16.20
N LEU A 734 27.12 -0.04 16.00
CA LEU A 734 28.39 -0.63 15.60
C LEU A 734 28.37 -0.96 14.11
N LEU A 735 29.23 -0.30 13.34
CA LEU A 735 29.47 -0.63 11.93
C LEU A 735 30.69 -1.55 11.81
N VAL A 736 30.45 -2.78 11.37
CA VAL A 736 31.48 -3.82 11.17
C VAL A 736 31.71 -4.03 9.68
N ILE A 737 32.97 -4.00 9.26
CA ILE A 737 33.35 -4.24 7.87
C ILE A 737 34.47 -5.30 7.84
N PRO A 738 34.18 -6.54 7.42
CA PRO A 738 35.20 -7.57 7.28
C PRO A 738 36.17 -7.23 6.15
N ARG A 739 37.47 -7.44 6.38
CA ARG A 739 38.54 -7.11 5.42
C ARG A 739 38.99 -8.29 4.55
N ASP A 740 38.58 -9.50 4.91
CA ASP A 740 38.98 -10.78 4.31
C ASP A 740 37.91 -11.39 3.38
N PHE A 741 36.79 -10.70 3.16
CA PHE A 741 35.78 -11.14 2.20
C PHE A 741 36.32 -11.07 0.75
N PRO A 742 36.13 -12.13 -0.06
CA PRO A 742 36.69 -12.19 -1.40
C PRO A 742 36.02 -11.18 -2.33
N SER A 743 36.82 -10.50 -3.16
CA SER A 743 36.26 -9.65 -4.21
C SER A 743 35.52 -10.52 -5.23
N VAL A 744 34.30 -10.12 -5.58
CA VAL A 744 33.49 -10.92 -6.51
C VAL A 744 33.92 -10.66 -7.96
N LYS A 745 34.89 -11.45 -8.43
CA LYS A 745 35.35 -11.46 -9.84
C LYS A 745 35.40 -12.89 -10.36
N GLY A 746 34.44 -13.24 -11.21
CA GLY A 746 34.36 -14.55 -11.89
C GLY A 746 33.55 -15.62 -11.13
N SER A 747 33.20 -16.69 -11.84
CA SER A 747 32.29 -17.75 -11.37
C SER A 747 32.80 -18.54 -10.16
N VAL A 748 34.11 -18.71 -10.03
CA VAL A 748 34.74 -19.35 -8.86
C VAL A 748 34.74 -18.41 -7.63
N GLY A 749 34.91 -17.10 -7.87
CA GLY A 749 34.82 -16.07 -6.83
C GLY A 749 33.41 -15.92 -6.26
N ASP A 750 32.38 -16.09 -7.11
CA ASP A 750 30.97 -16.08 -6.69
C ASP A 750 30.65 -17.20 -5.68
N ALA A 751 31.08 -18.44 -5.96
CA ALA A 751 30.77 -19.58 -5.08
C ALA A 751 31.50 -19.48 -3.73
N HIS A 752 32.77 -19.09 -3.73
CA HIS A 752 33.53 -18.89 -2.49
C HIS A 752 32.96 -17.74 -1.65
N PHE A 753 32.58 -16.63 -2.29
CA PHE A 753 31.91 -15.51 -1.63
C PHE A 753 30.59 -15.94 -0.99
N VAL A 754 29.73 -16.67 -1.72
CA VAL A 754 28.43 -17.14 -1.21
C VAL A 754 28.63 -18.07 -0.01
N ASN A 755 29.58 -19.01 -0.07
CA ASN A 755 29.83 -19.92 1.05
C ASN A 755 30.30 -19.18 2.31
N MET A 756 31.25 -18.25 2.18
CA MET A 756 31.71 -17.42 3.31
C MET A 756 30.58 -16.52 3.85
N LEU A 757 29.74 -15.98 2.95
CA LEU A 757 28.59 -15.17 3.33
C LEU A 757 27.57 -15.99 4.13
N VAL A 758 27.20 -17.18 3.66
CA VAL A 758 26.25 -18.07 4.36
C VAL A 758 26.75 -18.38 5.76
N GLN A 759 28.04 -18.75 5.91
CA GLN A 759 28.62 -19.04 7.21
C GLN A 759 28.59 -17.81 8.14
N SER A 760 29.07 -16.66 7.66
CA SER A 760 29.10 -15.43 8.47
C SER A 760 27.70 -14.95 8.86
N LEU A 761 26.72 -15.04 7.95
CA LEU A 761 25.33 -14.69 8.21
C LEU A 761 24.70 -15.63 9.25
N ALA A 762 24.94 -16.95 9.14
CA ALA A 762 24.41 -17.93 10.09
C ALA A 762 24.94 -17.69 11.51
N GLU A 763 26.26 -17.56 11.66
CA GLU A 763 26.89 -17.30 12.96
C GLU A 763 26.41 -15.97 13.56
N THR A 764 26.24 -14.94 12.73
CA THR A 764 25.72 -13.64 13.18
C THR A 764 24.25 -13.68 13.54
N ALA A 765 23.42 -14.39 12.77
CA ALA A 765 22.00 -14.58 13.06
C ALA A 765 21.80 -15.29 14.41
N ILE A 766 22.64 -16.29 14.72
CA ILE A 766 22.63 -16.96 16.02
C ILE A 766 22.99 -15.97 17.14
N ALA A 767 24.08 -15.20 16.98
CA ALA A 767 24.51 -14.22 17.98
C ALA A 767 23.49 -13.08 18.21
N THR A 768 22.68 -12.76 17.20
CA THR A 768 21.65 -11.73 17.24
C THR A 768 20.24 -12.28 17.53
N ARG A 769 20.14 -13.59 17.84
CA ARG A 769 18.88 -14.32 18.12
C ARG A 769 17.83 -14.15 17.02
N GLY A 770 18.27 -14.21 15.77
CA GLY A 770 17.43 -14.13 14.59
C GLY A 770 16.98 -12.73 14.21
N ARG A 771 17.14 -11.67 15.03
CA ARG A 771 16.64 -10.29 14.77
C ARG A 771 17.44 -9.54 13.71
N MET A 772 17.54 -10.11 12.51
CA MET A 772 18.47 -9.72 11.46
C MET A 772 17.78 -9.52 10.11
N MET A 773 18.10 -8.42 9.44
CA MET A 773 17.72 -8.17 8.05
C MET A 773 18.95 -8.15 7.15
N VAL A 774 18.88 -8.87 6.03
CA VAL A 774 19.95 -8.98 5.04
C VAL A 774 19.50 -8.37 3.72
N LEU A 775 20.21 -7.34 3.28
CA LEU A 775 19.91 -6.59 2.06
C LEU A 775 20.84 -7.00 0.91
N PHE A 776 20.22 -7.54 -0.13
CA PHE A 776 20.86 -7.91 -1.39
C PHE A 776 20.58 -6.87 -2.48
N THR A 777 21.50 -6.76 -3.44
CA THR A 777 21.24 -6.01 -4.69
C THR A 777 20.70 -6.88 -5.82
N SER A 778 20.58 -8.20 -5.60
CA SER A 778 20.13 -9.16 -6.62
C SER A 778 19.35 -10.34 -6.02
N TYR A 779 18.19 -10.63 -6.60
CA TYR A 779 17.40 -11.84 -6.30
C TYR A 779 18.16 -13.14 -6.57
N LYS A 780 19.09 -13.15 -7.54
CA LYS A 780 19.89 -14.34 -7.85
C LYS A 780 20.74 -14.74 -6.65
N MET A 781 21.45 -13.78 -6.07
CA MET A 781 22.30 -14.02 -4.90
C MET A 781 21.46 -14.34 -3.66
N LEU A 782 20.33 -13.66 -3.47
CA LEU A 782 19.38 -13.99 -2.40
C LEU A 782 18.95 -15.46 -2.47
N ARG A 783 18.53 -15.94 -3.64
CA ARG A 783 18.14 -17.35 -3.84
C ARG A 783 19.29 -18.33 -3.63
N GLN A 784 20.50 -17.98 -4.05
CA GLN A 784 21.69 -18.79 -3.81
C GLN A 784 22.05 -18.93 -2.34
N VAL A 785 21.75 -17.90 -1.52
CA VAL A 785 22.01 -17.89 -0.07
C VAL A 785 20.86 -18.49 0.72
N TYR A 786 19.61 -18.39 0.24
CA TYR A 786 18.42 -18.76 1.00
C TYR A 786 18.44 -20.22 1.47
N ASP A 787 18.55 -21.20 0.57
CA ASP A 787 18.48 -22.62 0.96
C ASP A 787 19.64 -23.04 1.89
N PRO A 788 20.92 -22.71 1.59
CA PRO A 788 22.02 -23.05 2.49
C PRO A 788 21.94 -22.36 3.86
N LEU A 789 21.44 -21.12 3.91
CA LEU A 789 21.25 -20.40 5.18
C LEU A 789 20.11 -21.00 5.99
N LYS A 790 19.01 -21.40 5.34
CA LYS A 790 17.89 -22.08 5.98
C LYS A 790 18.33 -23.39 6.64
N GLU A 791 19.15 -24.18 5.94
CA GLU A 791 19.73 -25.41 6.46
C GLU A 791 20.61 -25.13 7.70
N ALA A 792 21.49 -24.12 7.61
CA ALA A 792 22.38 -23.73 8.71
C ALA A 792 21.64 -23.22 9.96
N LEU A 793 20.45 -22.62 9.80
CA LEU A 793 19.65 -22.07 10.90
C LEU A 793 18.65 -23.06 11.50
N SER A 794 18.34 -24.16 10.80
CA SER A 794 17.29 -25.12 11.18
C SER A 794 17.41 -25.69 12.61
N GLY A 795 18.62 -25.79 13.16
CA GLY A 795 18.87 -26.30 14.52
C GLY A 795 18.83 -25.25 15.65
N ASN A 796 18.48 -23.99 15.37
CA ASN A 796 18.58 -22.88 16.34
C ASN A 796 17.26 -22.12 16.57
N ASP A 797 16.11 -22.68 16.19
CA ASP A 797 14.78 -22.06 16.30
C ASP A 797 14.67 -20.66 15.64
N ILE A 798 15.47 -20.40 14.60
CA ILE A 798 15.45 -19.15 13.83
C ILE A 798 14.73 -19.39 12.50
N SER A 799 13.64 -18.66 12.28
CA SER A 799 12.91 -18.68 11.01
C SER A 799 13.63 -17.86 9.93
N LEU A 800 13.52 -18.27 8.66
CA LEU A 800 14.06 -17.52 7.52
C LEU A 800 12.93 -17.10 6.58
N LEU A 801 12.87 -15.80 6.27
CA LEU A 801 11.94 -15.22 5.31
C LEU A 801 12.70 -14.64 4.12
N GLY A 802 12.30 -14.98 2.90
CA GLY A 802 12.98 -14.59 1.67
C GLY A 802 12.04 -13.94 0.67
N GLN A 803 12.32 -12.69 0.30
CA GLN A 803 11.56 -12.00 -0.73
C GLN A 803 11.65 -12.72 -2.09
N GLY A 804 10.50 -13.05 -2.68
CA GLY A 804 10.44 -13.72 -3.99
C GLY A 804 10.85 -15.20 -3.96
N VAL A 805 10.94 -15.77 -2.76
CA VAL A 805 11.04 -17.21 -2.47
C VAL A 805 9.81 -17.64 -1.68
N ASP A 806 9.53 -16.95 -0.57
CA ASP A 806 8.34 -17.16 0.24
C ASP A 806 7.12 -16.44 -0.36
N SER A 807 5.94 -17.06 -0.20
CA SER A 807 4.67 -16.51 -0.69
C SER A 807 4.22 -15.33 0.19
N GLY A 808 4.19 -14.13 -0.39
CA GLY A 808 3.72 -12.93 0.30
C GLY A 808 4.18 -11.65 -0.37
N SER A 809 3.38 -10.60 -0.27
CA SER A 809 3.80 -9.24 -0.63
C SER A 809 4.83 -8.73 0.37
N ARG A 810 5.56 -7.66 0.00
CA ARG A 810 6.52 -6.98 0.88
C ARG A 810 5.93 -6.69 2.26
N SER A 811 4.71 -6.14 2.32
CA SER A 811 4.02 -5.81 3.57
C SER A 811 3.72 -7.06 4.43
N LYS A 812 3.32 -8.18 3.80
CA LYS A 812 3.10 -9.45 4.53
C LYS A 812 4.40 -10.00 5.11
N LEU A 813 5.51 -9.93 4.36
CA LEU A 813 6.82 -10.38 4.83
C LEU A 813 7.33 -9.52 5.98
N THR A 814 7.17 -8.19 5.90
CA THR A 814 7.49 -7.27 7.00
C THR A 814 6.70 -7.61 8.26
N ARG A 815 5.38 -7.83 8.13
CA ARG A 815 4.52 -8.15 9.27
C ARG A 815 4.92 -9.48 9.92
N ARG A 816 5.14 -10.54 9.14
CA ARG A 816 5.66 -11.82 9.66
C ARG A 816 7.01 -11.68 10.37
N PHE A 817 7.88 -10.81 9.86
CA PHE A 817 9.16 -10.51 10.50
C PHE A 817 8.99 -9.78 11.85
N GLN A 818 7.99 -8.90 11.96
CA GLN A 818 7.68 -8.19 13.21
C GLN A 818 7.01 -9.09 14.25
N ASP A 819 6.09 -9.96 13.83
CA ASP A 819 5.30 -10.81 14.73
C ASP A 819 6.13 -11.97 15.30
N ALA A 820 7.15 -12.42 14.57
CA ALA A 820 7.96 -13.57 14.95
C ALA A 820 9.18 -13.17 15.81
N LYS A 821 9.40 -13.88 16.93
CA LYS A 821 10.43 -13.54 17.92
C LYS A 821 11.88 -13.69 17.44
N ALA A 822 12.14 -14.64 16.53
CA ALA A 822 13.48 -14.97 16.04
C ALA A 822 13.46 -15.29 14.52
N THR A 823 13.61 -14.26 13.69
CA THR A 823 13.43 -14.40 12.24
C THR A 823 14.40 -13.58 11.44
N VAL A 824 15.14 -14.21 10.51
CA VAL A 824 16.00 -13.51 9.55
C VAL A 824 15.21 -13.17 8.29
N LEU A 825 15.27 -11.91 7.86
CA LEU A 825 14.61 -11.45 6.63
C LEU A 825 15.61 -11.12 5.54
N LEU A 826 15.53 -11.83 4.41
CA LEU A 826 16.31 -11.55 3.21
C LEU A 826 15.47 -10.69 2.24
N GLY A 827 15.94 -9.47 1.99
CA GLY A 827 15.30 -8.48 1.14
C GLY A 827 16.18 -8.00 -0.01
N THR A 828 15.56 -7.46 -1.06
CA THR A 828 16.27 -6.79 -2.17
C THR A 828 16.06 -5.26 -2.13
N SER A 829 16.24 -4.56 -3.27
CA SER A 829 16.07 -3.09 -3.43
C SER A 829 14.82 -2.54 -2.74
N SER A 830 13.67 -3.23 -2.86
CA SER A 830 12.40 -2.78 -2.27
C SER A 830 12.33 -2.75 -0.73
N PHE A 831 13.30 -3.38 -0.03
CA PHE A 831 13.42 -3.32 1.43
C PHE A 831 14.38 -2.21 1.91
N TRP A 832 15.09 -1.54 1.00
CA TRP A 832 15.92 -0.37 1.34
C TRP A 832 15.07 0.85 1.72
N GLU A 833 13.86 0.97 1.18
CA GLU A 833 12.95 2.12 1.35
C GLU A 833 11.54 1.67 1.81
N GLY A 834 10.83 2.50 2.60
CA GLY A 834 9.40 2.34 2.91
C GLY A 834 8.98 1.08 3.70
N VAL A 835 9.81 0.58 4.60
CA VAL A 835 9.45 -0.51 5.55
C VAL A 835 9.73 0.00 6.95
N ASP A 836 8.73 0.04 7.82
CA ASP A 836 8.89 0.55 9.19
C ASP A 836 9.01 -0.63 10.16
N ILE A 837 10.18 -0.87 10.75
CA ILE A 837 10.41 -1.98 11.69
C ILE A 837 10.75 -1.40 13.06
N PRO A 838 9.83 -1.45 14.03
CA PRO A 838 10.04 -0.83 15.33
C PRO A 838 10.97 -1.64 16.24
N GLY A 839 11.80 -0.91 17.00
CA GLY A 839 12.50 -1.38 18.19
C GLY A 839 13.27 -2.70 18.04
N ASP A 840 13.03 -3.59 19.01
CA ASP A 840 13.70 -4.87 19.24
C ASP A 840 13.66 -5.88 18.08
N ALA A 841 12.76 -5.69 17.11
CA ALA A 841 12.60 -6.62 15.99
C ALA A 841 13.80 -6.62 15.03
N LEU A 842 14.53 -5.49 14.93
CA LEU A 842 15.72 -5.39 14.08
C LEU A 842 16.93 -4.91 14.88
N THR A 843 17.83 -5.84 15.21
CA THR A 843 19.09 -5.52 15.92
C THR A 843 20.30 -5.56 15.00
N CYS A 844 20.22 -6.26 13.87
CA CYS A 844 21.31 -6.41 12.93
C CYS A 844 20.87 -6.16 11.49
N LEU A 845 21.57 -5.26 10.80
CA LEU A 845 21.43 -4.99 9.38
C LEU A 845 22.68 -5.45 8.63
N ALA A 846 22.55 -6.48 7.79
CA ALA A 846 23.62 -6.90 6.90
C ALA A 846 23.41 -6.36 5.48
N ILE A 847 24.41 -5.65 4.98
CA ILE A 847 24.48 -5.10 3.63
C ILE A 847 25.50 -5.93 2.86
N VAL A 848 25.00 -6.78 1.96
CA VAL A 848 25.84 -7.69 1.19
C VAL A 848 26.63 -6.94 0.12
N ARG A 849 26.00 -5.93 -0.50
CA ARG A 849 26.62 -5.07 -1.52
C ARG A 849 26.12 -3.64 -1.40
N LEU A 850 26.97 -2.69 -1.79
CA LEU A 850 26.58 -1.29 -1.88
C LEU A 850 25.41 -1.10 -2.86
N PRO A 851 24.39 -0.28 -2.52
CA PRO A 851 23.11 -0.19 -3.22
C PRO A 851 23.17 0.67 -4.49
N PHE A 852 24.10 0.37 -5.39
CA PHE A 852 24.16 1.00 -6.71
C PHE A 852 22.96 0.58 -7.57
N GLN A 853 22.35 1.56 -8.25
CA GLN A 853 21.35 1.27 -9.27
C GLN A 853 21.98 0.48 -10.44
N PRO A 854 21.23 -0.45 -11.06
CA PRO A 854 21.68 -1.13 -12.26
C PRO A 854 22.03 -0.11 -13.36
N PRO A 855 23.26 -0.13 -13.92
CA PRO A 855 23.67 0.86 -14.91
C PRO A 855 22.93 0.72 -16.24
N ASN A 856 22.32 -0.45 -16.49
CA ASN A 856 21.52 -0.74 -17.67
C ASN A 856 20.05 -0.29 -17.54
N HIS A 857 19.65 0.31 -16.41
CA HIS A 857 18.33 0.90 -16.29
C HIS A 857 18.19 2.05 -17.31
N PRO A 858 17.14 2.08 -18.15
CA PRO A 858 17.07 2.99 -19.30
C PRO A 858 17.28 4.48 -18.97
N LEU A 859 16.66 4.95 -17.88
CA LEU A 859 16.79 6.34 -17.44
C LEU A 859 18.20 6.65 -16.91
N VAL A 860 18.83 5.70 -16.22
CA VAL A 860 20.19 5.86 -15.65
C VAL A 860 21.22 5.90 -16.78
N GLU A 861 21.06 5.03 -17.77
CA GLU A 861 21.90 5.01 -18.97
C GLU A 861 21.78 6.35 -19.72
N ALA A 862 20.56 6.87 -19.91
CA ALA A 862 20.34 8.14 -20.58
C ALA A 862 20.93 9.35 -19.84
N LYS A 863 20.72 9.43 -18.52
CA LYS A 863 21.34 10.46 -17.69
C LYS A 863 22.86 10.35 -17.71
N SER A 864 23.39 9.13 -17.77
CA SER A 864 24.83 8.89 -17.84
C SER A 864 25.43 9.37 -19.16
N GLU A 865 24.77 9.10 -20.29
CA GLU A 865 25.14 9.62 -21.61
C GLU A 865 25.14 11.15 -21.62
N LEU A 866 24.08 11.79 -21.10
CA LEU A 866 23.99 13.25 -21.00
C LEU A 866 25.14 13.85 -20.17
N LEU A 867 25.50 13.23 -19.05
CA LEU A 867 26.62 13.67 -18.22
C LEU A 867 27.97 13.48 -18.92
N GLN A 868 28.14 12.42 -19.71
CA GLN A 868 29.34 12.21 -20.53
C GLN A 868 29.47 13.25 -21.63
N GLU A 869 28.38 13.62 -22.29
CA GLU A 869 28.35 14.72 -23.28
C GLU A 869 28.76 16.05 -22.64
N GLN A 870 28.37 16.29 -21.38
CA GLN A 870 28.82 17.43 -20.57
C GLN A 870 30.26 17.29 -20.04
N LYS A 871 31.01 16.25 -20.43
CA LYS A 871 32.37 15.92 -19.95
C LYS A 871 32.46 15.72 -18.43
N LYS A 872 31.38 15.29 -17.79
CA LYS A 872 31.32 14.92 -16.37
C LYS A 872 31.44 13.40 -16.23
N ASN A 873 31.89 12.94 -15.06
CA ASN A 873 31.93 11.50 -14.74
C ASN A 873 30.57 11.07 -14.17
N PRO A 874 29.75 10.25 -14.88
CA PRO A 874 28.42 9.88 -14.40
C PRO A 874 28.45 9.07 -13.11
N PHE A 875 29.43 8.19 -12.96
CA PHE A 875 29.55 7.37 -11.77
C PHE A 875 29.71 8.23 -10.52
N MET A 876 30.56 9.26 -10.58
CA MET A 876 30.77 10.18 -9.45
C MET A 876 29.66 11.21 -9.26
N LYS A 877 29.00 11.65 -10.34
CA LYS A 877 27.98 12.71 -10.29
C LYS A 877 26.54 12.21 -10.11
N LEU A 878 26.26 10.95 -10.44
CA LEU A 878 24.93 10.36 -10.39
C LEU A 878 24.90 9.10 -9.52
N SER A 879 25.69 8.07 -9.90
CA SER A 879 25.59 6.75 -9.27
C SER A 879 26.02 6.73 -7.79
N VAL A 880 27.13 7.40 -7.45
CA VAL A 880 27.62 7.48 -6.06
C VAL A 880 26.65 8.24 -5.15
N PRO A 881 26.21 9.48 -5.48
CA PRO A 881 25.23 10.19 -4.66
C PRO A 881 23.94 9.41 -4.39
N GLN A 882 23.33 8.81 -5.42
CA GLN A 882 22.11 8.00 -5.28
C GLN A 882 22.33 6.80 -4.36
N ALA A 883 23.44 6.08 -4.53
CA ALA A 883 23.78 4.93 -3.69
C ALA A 883 24.04 5.35 -2.23
N VAL A 884 24.67 6.51 -1.99
CA VAL A 884 24.89 7.04 -0.64
C VAL A 884 23.58 7.40 0.04
N ILE A 885 22.64 8.06 -0.65
CA ILE A 885 21.31 8.39 -0.12
C ILE A 885 20.59 7.11 0.30
N ARG A 886 20.51 6.11 -0.58
CA ARG A 886 19.90 4.79 -0.26
C ARG A 886 20.59 4.08 0.88
N PHE A 887 21.92 4.15 0.95
CA PHE A 887 22.69 3.56 2.03
C PHE A 887 22.36 4.19 3.38
N LYS A 888 22.25 5.52 3.45
CA LYS A 888 21.82 6.24 4.67
C LYS A 888 20.40 5.84 5.08
N GLN A 889 19.49 5.64 4.13
CA GLN A 889 18.11 5.20 4.42
C GLN A 889 18.07 3.78 4.97
N GLY A 890 18.85 2.86 4.40
CA GLY A 890 19.05 1.53 4.94
C GLY A 890 19.55 1.59 6.39
N PHE A 891 20.57 2.43 6.64
CA PHE A 891 21.16 2.61 7.97
C PHE A 891 20.18 3.21 9.00
N GLY A 892 19.39 4.22 8.62
CA GLY A 892 18.45 4.92 9.51
C GLY A 892 17.31 4.07 10.06
N ARG A 893 17.18 2.81 9.60
CA ARG A 893 16.20 1.83 10.10
C ARG A 893 16.60 1.21 11.44
N LEU A 894 17.89 1.23 11.76
CA LEU A 894 18.46 0.48 12.86
C LEU A 894 18.27 1.17 14.23
N VAL A 895 18.37 2.51 14.27
CA VAL A 895 18.28 3.29 15.51
C VAL A 895 17.12 4.26 15.39
N ARG A 896 16.10 4.09 16.23
CA ARG A 896 14.86 4.87 16.23
C ARG A 896 14.59 5.56 17.55
N THR A 897 15.11 5.01 18.64
CA THR A 897 15.02 5.57 20.00
C THR A 897 16.40 5.75 20.61
N GLY A 898 16.50 6.55 21.68
CA GLY A 898 17.75 6.73 22.43
C GLY A 898 18.24 5.47 23.16
N LYS A 899 17.39 4.44 23.30
CA LYS A 899 17.74 3.17 23.95
C LYS A 899 18.16 2.08 22.96
N ASP A 900 17.83 2.25 21.68
CA ASP A 900 18.10 1.24 20.66
C ASP A 900 19.60 1.06 20.49
N ARG A 901 20.01 -0.19 20.31
CA ARG A 901 21.37 -0.55 19.92
C ARG A 901 21.30 -1.50 18.75
N GLY A 902 22.19 -1.31 17.81
CA GLY A 902 22.20 -2.15 16.63
C GLY A 902 23.57 -2.30 16.00
N ILE A 903 23.64 -3.25 15.08
CA ILE A 903 24.83 -3.63 14.35
C ILE A 903 24.53 -3.47 12.86
N VAL A 904 25.47 -2.85 12.14
CA VAL A 904 25.47 -2.84 10.68
C VAL A 904 26.70 -3.57 10.20
N ILE A 905 26.50 -4.51 9.29
CA ILE A 905 27.59 -5.27 8.66
C ILE A 905 27.61 -4.92 7.19
N VAL A 906 28.76 -4.51 6.67
CA VAL A 906 28.94 -4.26 5.24
C VAL A 906 29.97 -5.22 4.68
N TYR A 907 29.52 -6.23 3.95
CA TYR A 907 30.39 -7.26 3.35
C TYR A 907 31.13 -6.78 2.10
N ASP A 908 30.80 -5.59 1.60
CA ASP A 908 31.38 -5.02 0.39
C ASP A 908 32.67 -4.23 0.70
N THR A 909 33.84 -4.86 0.50
CA THR A 909 35.15 -4.27 0.82
C THR A 909 35.46 -2.99 0.04
N ARG A 910 34.73 -2.72 -1.05
CA ARG A 910 34.87 -1.47 -1.84
C ARG A 910 34.55 -0.23 -1.02
N VAL A 911 33.78 -0.35 0.07
CA VAL A 911 33.55 0.76 1.00
C VAL A 911 34.85 1.27 1.65
N ILE A 912 35.88 0.43 1.73
CA ILE A 912 37.22 0.78 2.23
C ILE A 912 38.18 1.01 1.05
N GLU A 913 38.22 0.07 0.10
CA GLU A 913 39.26 0.01 -0.93
C GLU A 913 39.09 1.07 -2.03
N ALA A 914 37.84 1.42 -2.36
CA ALA A 914 37.56 2.33 -3.46
C ALA A 914 37.58 3.79 -3.00
N TYR A 915 38.06 4.68 -3.88
CA TYR A 915 38.12 6.12 -3.61
C TYR A 915 36.77 6.73 -3.19
N TYR A 916 35.66 6.20 -3.72
CA TYR A 916 34.32 6.68 -3.40
C TYR A 916 33.77 6.12 -2.08
N GLY A 917 34.39 5.09 -1.49
CA GLY A 917 33.90 4.43 -0.28
C GLY A 917 33.79 5.39 0.91
N LYS A 918 34.69 6.37 0.99
CA LYS A 918 34.65 7.44 1.99
C LYS A 918 33.33 8.24 2.01
N PHE A 919 32.67 8.41 0.86
CA PHE A 919 31.41 9.16 0.79
C PHE A 919 30.26 8.41 1.49
N PHE A 920 30.29 7.07 1.49
CA PHE A 920 29.34 6.26 2.24
C PHE A 920 29.58 6.44 3.75
N LEU A 921 30.83 6.31 4.19
CA LEU A 921 31.18 6.36 5.61
C LEU A 921 31.02 7.76 6.21
N TYR A 922 31.46 8.82 5.52
CA TYR A 922 31.36 10.20 6.02
C TYR A 922 29.95 10.77 6.00
N SER A 923 29.04 10.16 5.23
CA SER A 923 27.63 10.57 5.22
C SER A 923 26.80 9.89 6.32
N LEU A 924 27.37 8.94 7.06
CA LEU A 924 26.72 8.34 8.24
C LEU A 924 26.85 9.26 9.46
N PRO A 925 25.93 9.16 10.43
CA PRO A 925 25.88 10.02 11.63
C PRO A 925 26.95 9.66 12.70
N GLY A 926 28.12 9.19 12.26
CA GLY A 926 29.27 8.88 13.13
C GLY A 926 29.14 7.63 14.02
N PRO A 927 28.68 6.47 13.51
CA PRO A 927 28.68 5.23 14.29
C PRO A 927 30.09 4.80 14.71
N LYS A 928 30.20 3.87 15.66
CA LYS A 928 31.47 3.24 15.96
C LYS A 928 31.86 2.32 14.80
N MET A 929 32.88 2.69 14.03
CA MET A 929 33.32 1.94 12.86
C MET A 929 34.52 1.07 13.20
N GLU A 930 34.41 -0.24 12.96
CA GLU A 930 35.48 -1.20 13.19
C GLU A 930 35.65 -2.08 11.96
N HIS A 931 36.90 -2.29 11.55
CA HIS A 931 37.24 -3.17 10.45
C HIS A 931 38.13 -4.30 10.97
N MET A 932 37.75 -5.53 10.71
CA MET A 932 38.34 -6.73 11.34
C MET A 932 38.35 -7.92 10.38
N LEU A 933 38.90 -9.06 10.82
CA LEU A 933 38.75 -10.33 10.11
C LEU A 933 37.38 -10.93 10.41
N THR A 934 36.84 -11.75 9.50
CA THR A 934 35.49 -12.31 9.62
C THR A 934 35.32 -13.11 10.92
N GLU A 935 36.34 -13.88 11.32
CA GLU A 935 36.36 -14.67 12.57
C GLU A 935 36.21 -13.82 13.85
N GLN A 936 36.55 -12.53 13.79
CA GLN A 936 36.50 -11.60 14.94
C GLN A 936 35.14 -10.92 15.08
N MET A 937 34.28 -11.01 14.04
CA MET A 937 33.01 -10.29 14.00
C MET A 937 32.05 -10.75 15.09
N VAL A 938 31.82 -12.06 15.19
CA VAL A 938 30.82 -12.62 16.11
C VAL A 938 31.20 -12.39 17.58
N PRO A 939 32.45 -12.61 18.03
CA PRO A 939 32.88 -12.25 19.38
C PRO A 939 32.63 -10.76 19.68
N ARG A 940 32.96 -9.87 18.74
CA ARG A 940 32.82 -8.43 18.92
C ARG A 940 31.35 -7.97 18.93
N ILE A 941 30.52 -8.58 18.10
CA ILE A 941 29.06 -8.39 18.06
C ILE A 941 28.44 -8.80 19.39
N THR A 942 28.82 -9.97 19.91
CA THR A 942 28.34 -10.48 21.19
C THR A 942 28.72 -9.54 22.33
N GLU A 943 29.99 -9.11 22.39
CA GLU A 943 30.47 -8.11 23.37
C GLU A 943 29.71 -6.77 23.25
N TRP A 944 29.35 -6.36 22.03
CA TRP A 944 28.56 -5.15 21.82
C TRP A 944 27.18 -5.31 22.44
N LEU A 945 26.46 -6.40 22.15
CA LEU A 945 25.10 -6.63 22.63
C LEU A 945 25.04 -6.86 24.15
N GLU A 946 26.06 -7.47 24.75
CA GLU A 946 26.10 -7.77 26.19
C GLU A 946 26.48 -6.59 27.09
N LYS A 947 27.17 -5.56 26.57
CA LYS A 947 27.50 -4.37 27.37
C LYS A 947 26.23 -3.63 27.79
N PRO A 948 25.97 -3.42 29.10
CA PRO A 948 24.87 -2.56 29.51
C PRO A 948 25.10 -1.15 28.98
N ALA A 949 24.02 -0.50 28.51
CA ALA A 949 24.06 0.92 28.23
C ALA A 949 24.53 1.61 29.50
N LYS A 950 25.57 2.45 29.41
CA LYS A 950 25.92 3.31 30.55
C LYS A 950 24.70 4.16 30.83
N GLU A 951 24.03 3.92 31.95
CA GLU A 951 23.05 4.84 32.52
C GLU A 951 23.76 6.20 32.63
N GLN A 952 23.39 7.14 31.76
CA GLN A 952 23.76 8.53 31.92
C GLN A 952 22.66 9.14 32.80
N GLU A 953 23.04 9.51 34.02
CA GLU A 953 22.27 10.37 34.92
C GLU A 953 21.89 11.69 34.28
#